data_AF-A0A2M9BS65-F1
#
_entry.id   AF-A0A2M9BS65-F1
#
_cell.length_a   1.000
_cell.length_b   1.000
_cell.length_c   1.000
_cell.angle_alpha   90.00
_cell.angle_beta   90.00
_cell.angle_gamma   90.00
#
_symmetry.space_group_name_H-M   'P 1'
#
loop_
_entity.id
_entity.type
_entity.pdbx_description
1 polymer ?
#
loop_
_entity_poly.entity_id
_entity_poly.type
_entity_poly.pdbx_seq_one_letter_code
_entity_poly.pdbx_strand_id
1 'polypeptide(L)'
;MSSALFEKNPAIFKDWPLEKGEDFAFLRRRGLEILQQLSGETWTDYNTHDPGITMLEALCYALTDLTNRANQAIPDLLAPDPHQPAAAAGSTFIPPHEAFANHPVTLADYKALLLDNFRTQLKNVWIEPLRPETAGPEALGRYQVEVILTKPPVDALTLGQHRELRAAAQLRETVLADDIRDFLNLHRNLGETFAQVVVLQPRQVSISGTIEIEKGYAQEEVLAEILWLIDRYLDPYVSPQHLQDQLKAGQAVENIFAGPMLHSYLLQETAFRDRHTQVHLASILKRLLQLPGVRGTSGLTLRLEQGPPSPMVLLAPDEFPVLDARASLRDLVVNIQGIGLEFDLDRVFRLFKERERLADNRLRSRLPKEQLHFAPEAGNYLNLSRYESIQTAFPAIYGLGEEGLPSNASLLAQAQTLQLKGYLLLFEQIMANFCAQVDHAKDLLSAGTQRATYFSQPLHTVPRWDLLLGDVPASSHEILHDHTSYQRRRAQHRAPTADTRYQRTLQRTLREQPDEFLERRNTFLMHLLARFGYSVNPYQPLLSQSRAISRHAIDTRERLLCYLSAATYHRGAARFEVQLPDLPEAHETSGLEFFLYLLTGIEYFELKAARHQTLAELAARVHLAGRGTEPEPQAQLLVRGDVPDFAAFLRLMQQARTTPPRRLTPTAVQLTVGGKPVELELRRKLPRVAQVGVVQWVQRYFQTLDEQLERFYLLDHVLLWPTDGSAGPGGPEASFFQYQATLVLPSFTRRFSLRTEAKDHRSTYSYREYFQYLVEQNAPAHLLVNVLWLSYEELQAWETLYLAFRAARRRLNPADLEQPRQQLTAFLRRHLAAQTY
;
A
#
# COMPACT_ATOMS: atom_id res chain seq x y z
N MET A 1 0.96 28.32 -2.07
CA MET A 1 1.79 29.54 -2.12
C MET A 1 1.67 30.44 -0.87
N SER A 2 1.27 29.94 0.31
CA SER A 2 1.10 30.78 1.51
C SER A 2 2.13 30.53 2.63
N SER A 3 2.77 29.35 2.72
CA SER A 3 3.65 29.05 3.86
C SER A 3 5.08 29.60 3.74
N ALA A 4 5.54 30.01 2.55
CA ALA A 4 6.93 30.41 2.32
C ALA A 4 7.31 31.82 2.84
N LEU A 5 6.37 32.59 3.41
CA LEU A 5 6.62 33.93 3.93
C LEU A 5 6.91 33.99 5.44
N PHE A 6 6.78 32.88 6.17
CA PHE A 6 6.74 32.91 7.64
C PHE A 6 8.07 32.69 8.37
N GLU A 7 9.15 32.30 7.70
CA GLU A 7 10.40 31.98 8.41
C GLU A 7 11.38 33.15 8.63
N LYS A 8 11.07 34.39 8.18
CA LYS A 8 12.04 35.49 8.24
C LYS A 8 11.48 36.86 8.66
N ASN A 9 10.77 36.93 9.78
CA ASN A 9 10.72 38.08 10.72
C ASN A 9 9.50 37.93 11.64
N PRO A 10 9.63 37.92 12.98
CA PRO A 10 8.49 38.07 13.86
C PRO A 10 8.13 39.55 13.98
N ALA A 11 7.64 40.15 12.89
CA ALA A 11 7.05 41.48 12.94
C ALA A 11 5.58 41.32 13.34
N ILE A 12 5.20 41.80 14.53
CA ILE A 12 3.79 41.87 14.95
C ILE A 12 3.14 42.98 14.12
N PHE A 13 2.38 42.60 13.10
CA PHE A 13 1.61 43.56 12.29
C PHE A 13 0.36 43.97 13.07
N LYS A 14 0.23 45.27 13.34
CA LYS A 14 -0.88 45.84 14.12
C LYS A 14 -2.23 45.75 13.39
N ASP A 15 -2.22 45.65 12.06
CA ASP A 15 -3.39 45.69 11.19
C ASP A 15 -3.56 44.38 10.38
N TRP A 16 -3.27 43.23 11.01
CA TRP A 16 -3.49 41.94 10.33
C TRP A 16 -5.00 41.72 10.11
N PRO A 17 -5.46 41.47 8.87
CA PRO A 17 -6.85 41.18 8.62
C PRO A 17 -7.21 39.84 9.25
N LEU A 18 -7.99 39.87 10.33
CA LEU A 18 -8.54 38.68 10.96
C LEU A 18 -9.65 38.10 10.09
N GLU A 19 -9.78 36.78 10.09
CA GLU A 19 -10.99 36.17 9.55
C GLU A 19 -12.22 36.59 10.37
N LYS A 20 -13.39 36.61 9.75
CA LYS A 20 -14.63 37.07 10.39
C LYS A 20 -14.94 36.36 11.71
N GLY A 21 -14.63 35.07 11.82
CA GLY A 21 -14.85 34.30 13.05
C GLY A 21 -13.78 34.52 14.13
N GLU A 22 -12.64 35.12 13.78
CA GLU A 22 -11.56 35.49 14.71
C GLU A 22 -11.67 36.97 15.14
N ASP A 23 -12.42 37.79 14.39
CA ASP A 23 -12.70 39.18 14.71
C ASP A 23 -13.88 39.31 15.69
N PHE A 24 -13.54 39.51 16.96
CA PHE A 24 -14.50 39.76 18.03
C PHE A 24 -15.45 40.93 17.74
N ALA A 25 -14.95 42.04 17.20
CA ALA A 25 -15.76 43.24 16.95
C ALA A 25 -16.77 42.98 15.83
N PHE A 26 -16.36 42.24 14.80
CA PHE A 26 -17.27 41.75 13.77
C PHE A 26 -18.35 40.84 14.35
N LEU A 27 -17.96 39.81 15.12
CA LEU A 27 -18.89 38.86 15.73
C LEU A 27 -19.92 39.56 16.63
N ARG A 28 -19.46 40.48 17.48
CA ARG A 28 -20.31 41.25 18.40
C ARG A 28 -21.33 42.10 17.63
N ARG A 29 -20.87 42.86 16.63
CA ARG A 29 -21.75 43.66 15.77
C ARG A 29 -22.79 42.79 15.07
N ARG A 30 -22.37 41.66 14.50
CA ARG A 30 -23.28 40.73 13.83
C ARG A 30 -24.28 40.10 14.79
N GLY A 31 -23.84 39.73 15.99
CA GLY A 31 -24.71 39.21 17.05
C GLY A 31 -25.77 40.21 17.47
N LEU A 32 -25.39 41.49 17.65
CA LEU A 32 -26.32 42.58 17.96
C LEU A 32 -27.37 42.78 16.86
N GLU A 33 -26.95 42.79 15.59
CA GLU A 33 -27.88 42.87 14.45
C GLU A 33 -28.91 41.73 14.48
N ILE A 34 -28.48 40.50 14.77
CA ILE A 34 -29.36 39.32 14.86
C ILE A 34 -30.32 39.48 16.05
N LEU A 35 -29.85 39.91 17.22
CA LEU A 35 -30.71 40.13 18.39
C LEU A 35 -31.77 41.20 18.14
N GLN A 36 -31.39 42.31 17.49
CA GLN A 36 -32.32 43.39 17.11
C GLN A 36 -33.40 42.89 16.15
N GLN A 37 -33.04 42.06 15.17
CA GLN A 37 -33.99 41.46 14.24
C GLN A 37 -34.95 40.48 14.93
N LEU A 38 -34.45 39.68 15.88
CA LEU A 38 -35.25 38.64 16.53
C LEU A 38 -36.10 39.15 17.71
N SER A 39 -35.64 40.20 18.39
CA SER A 39 -36.20 40.61 19.69
C SER A 39 -36.36 42.11 19.89
N GLY A 40 -36.08 42.95 18.87
CA GLY A 40 -36.08 44.41 19.00
C GLY A 40 -37.40 45.05 19.40
N GLU A 41 -38.52 44.32 19.29
CA GLU A 41 -39.83 44.74 19.78
C GLU A 41 -40.00 44.55 21.31
N THR A 42 -39.21 43.66 21.94
CA THR A 42 -39.33 43.29 23.36
C THR A 42 -38.09 43.66 24.18
N TRP A 43 -36.90 43.38 23.67
CA TRP A 43 -35.63 43.77 24.29
C TRP A 43 -35.06 44.95 23.50
N THR A 44 -35.03 46.14 24.11
CA THR A 44 -34.65 47.39 23.42
C THR A 44 -33.33 48.00 23.92
N ASP A 45 -32.82 47.53 25.06
CA ASP A 45 -31.56 47.98 25.64
C ASP A 45 -30.40 47.07 25.24
N TYR A 46 -29.50 47.57 24.40
CA TYR A 46 -28.33 46.83 23.89
C TYR A 46 -27.01 47.43 24.37
N ASN A 47 -27.02 48.11 25.52
CA ASN A 47 -25.83 48.71 26.11
C ASN A 47 -25.00 47.68 26.91
N THR A 48 -23.74 48.02 27.18
CA THR A 48 -22.76 47.13 27.86
C THR A 48 -23.10 46.78 29.31
N HIS A 49 -24.05 47.47 29.92
CA HIS A 49 -24.49 47.19 31.29
C HIS A 49 -25.59 46.11 31.34
N ASP A 50 -26.20 45.78 30.20
CA ASP A 50 -27.21 44.73 30.11
C ASP A 50 -26.53 43.35 30.20
N PRO A 51 -26.96 42.46 31.13
CA PRO A 51 -26.39 41.13 31.28
C PRO A 51 -26.47 40.24 30.04
N GLY A 52 -27.49 40.41 29.21
CA GLY A 52 -27.63 39.70 27.94
C GLY A 52 -26.57 40.13 26.92
N ILE A 53 -26.15 41.40 26.94
CA ILE A 53 -25.02 41.87 26.13
C ILE A 53 -23.70 41.31 26.65
N THR A 54 -23.51 41.25 27.97
CA THR A 54 -22.32 40.56 28.56
C THR A 54 -22.26 39.09 28.14
N MET A 55 -23.40 38.40 28.11
CA MET A 55 -23.47 37.01 27.63
C MET A 55 -23.14 36.90 26.14
N LEU A 56 -23.64 37.81 25.31
CA LEU A 56 -23.28 37.87 23.89
C LEU A 56 -21.77 38.06 23.72
N GLU A 57 -21.16 38.97 24.46
CA GLU A 57 -19.72 39.23 24.40
C GLU A 57 -18.90 37.99 24.81
N ALA A 58 -19.29 37.29 25.89
CA ALA A 58 -18.63 36.05 26.28
C ALA A 58 -18.73 34.96 25.19
N LEU A 59 -19.89 34.84 24.53
CA LEU A 59 -20.08 33.91 23.41
C LEU A 59 -19.27 34.33 22.18
N CYS A 60 -19.21 35.61 21.86
CA CYS A 60 -18.38 36.12 20.77
C CYS A 60 -16.89 35.82 21.02
N TYR A 61 -16.40 36.00 22.25
CA TYR A 61 -15.04 35.65 22.61
C TYR A 61 -14.77 34.15 22.44
N ALA A 62 -15.68 33.29 22.92
CA ALA A 62 -15.55 31.85 22.75
C ALA A 62 -15.51 31.42 21.27
N LEU A 63 -16.34 32.04 20.42
CA LEU A 63 -16.32 31.79 18.97
C LEU A 63 -14.98 32.16 18.32
N THR A 64 -14.25 33.16 18.84
CA THR A 64 -12.89 33.45 18.35
C THR A 64 -11.91 32.31 18.62
N ASP A 65 -11.96 31.69 19.80
CA ASP A 65 -11.15 30.51 20.13
C ASP A 65 -11.52 29.30 19.25
N LEU A 66 -12.83 29.01 19.10
CA LEU A 66 -13.28 27.89 18.27
C LEU A 66 -12.88 28.05 16.81
N THR A 67 -12.99 29.26 16.26
CA THR A 67 -12.58 29.55 14.88
C THR A 67 -11.07 29.39 14.73
N ASN A 68 -10.29 29.94 15.68
CA ASN A 68 -8.84 29.82 15.67
C ASN A 68 -8.38 28.35 15.67
N ARG A 69 -9.05 27.48 16.45
CA ARG A 69 -8.78 26.03 16.47
C ARG A 69 -9.08 25.36 15.15
N ALA A 70 -10.20 25.70 14.50
CA ALA A 70 -10.55 25.13 13.21
C ALA A 70 -9.63 25.62 12.07
N ASN A 71 -9.03 26.80 12.22
CA ASN A 71 -8.13 27.43 11.25
C ASN A 71 -6.64 27.06 11.44
N GLN A 72 -6.31 26.16 12.37
CA GLN A 72 -4.94 25.68 12.53
C GLN A 72 -4.44 25.00 11.24
N ALA A 73 -3.12 24.93 11.07
CA ALA A 73 -2.53 24.31 9.91
C ALA A 73 -2.97 22.84 9.79
N ILE A 74 -3.21 22.37 8.55
CA ILE A 74 -3.67 21.00 8.30
C ILE A 74 -2.75 19.94 8.95
N PRO A 75 -1.41 20.04 8.90
CA PRO A 75 -0.54 19.12 9.62
C PRO A 75 -0.84 19.04 11.12
N ASP A 76 -1.11 20.18 11.76
CA ASP A 76 -1.39 20.27 13.20
C ASP A 76 -2.79 19.70 13.55
N LEU A 77 -3.80 19.98 12.72
CA LEU A 77 -5.14 19.40 12.85
C LEU A 77 -5.14 17.87 12.74
N LEU A 78 -4.21 17.32 11.97
CA LEU A 78 -4.09 15.89 11.71
C LEU A 78 -3.04 15.20 12.59
N ALA A 79 -2.34 15.95 13.43
CA ALA A 79 -1.28 15.42 14.27
C ALA A 79 -1.83 14.37 15.27
N PRO A 80 -1.23 13.17 15.35
CA PRO A 80 -1.64 12.16 16.30
C PRO A 80 -1.27 12.57 17.73
N ASP A 81 -2.00 12.06 18.71
CA ASP A 81 -1.67 12.22 20.13
C ASP A 81 -0.40 11.39 20.45
N PRO A 82 0.70 12.02 20.93
CA PRO A 82 1.94 11.32 21.24
C PRO A 82 1.82 10.35 22.43
N HIS A 83 0.78 10.46 23.24
CA HIS A 83 0.53 9.60 24.39
C HIS A 83 -0.38 8.41 24.08
N GLN A 84 -0.99 8.38 22.89
CA GLN A 84 -1.71 7.21 22.40
C GLN A 84 -0.77 6.37 21.53
N PRO A 85 -0.87 5.03 21.55
CA PRO A 85 -0.18 4.23 20.57
C PRO A 85 -0.61 4.75 19.20
N ALA A 86 0.35 5.20 18.39
CA ALA A 86 0.05 5.72 17.07
C ALA A 86 -0.88 4.73 16.38
N ALA A 87 -2.09 5.16 16.06
CA ALA A 87 -2.94 4.44 15.13
C ALA A 87 -2.28 4.58 13.75
N ALA A 88 -1.13 3.94 13.57
CA ALA A 88 -0.35 3.94 12.34
C ALA A 88 -1.14 3.30 11.19
N ALA A 89 -2.21 2.59 11.49
CA ALA A 89 -3.11 2.00 10.52
C ALA A 89 -4.12 3.03 10.02
N GLY A 90 -3.86 3.60 8.85
CA GLY A 90 -4.90 4.23 8.03
C GLY A 90 -4.70 5.70 7.70
N SER A 91 -3.49 6.26 7.78
CA SER A 91 -3.22 7.52 7.09
C SER A 91 -3.53 7.38 5.60
N THR A 92 -4.29 8.32 5.05
CA THR A 92 -4.59 8.40 3.61
C THR A 92 -3.65 9.35 2.87
N PHE A 93 -2.71 9.98 3.59
CA PHE A 93 -1.70 10.86 3.02
C PHE A 93 -0.48 10.04 2.61
N ILE A 94 -0.50 9.54 1.38
CA ILE A 94 0.58 8.77 0.79
C ILE A 94 1.60 9.74 0.16
N PRO A 95 2.90 9.64 0.46
CA PRO A 95 3.89 10.53 -0.10
C PRO A 95 4.09 10.28 -1.61
N PRO A 96 4.51 11.29 -2.41
CA PRO A 96 4.65 11.16 -3.86
C PRO A 96 5.44 9.95 -4.36
N HIS A 97 6.53 9.60 -3.69
CA HIS A 97 7.38 8.46 -4.07
C HIS A 97 6.69 7.10 -3.89
N GLU A 98 5.71 6.99 -2.99
CA GLU A 98 4.87 5.79 -2.86
C GLU A 98 3.64 5.86 -3.76
N ALA A 99 3.06 7.06 -3.94
CA ALA A 99 1.82 7.24 -4.69
C ALA A 99 2.00 7.08 -6.21
N PHE A 100 3.15 7.47 -6.75
CA PHE A 100 3.41 7.46 -8.20
C PHE A 100 4.33 6.32 -8.66
N ALA A 101 5.07 5.70 -7.75
CA ALA A 101 5.83 4.51 -8.07
C ALA A 101 4.88 3.35 -8.40
N ASN A 102 5.29 2.50 -9.34
CA ASN A 102 4.56 1.31 -9.73
C ASN A 102 5.48 0.09 -9.70
N HIS A 103 4.92 -1.11 -9.63
CA HIS A 103 5.72 -2.32 -9.83
C HIS A 103 6.40 -2.29 -11.21
N PRO A 104 7.61 -2.85 -11.38
CA PRO A 104 8.29 -2.86 -12.66
C PRO A 104 7.45 -3.53 -13.76
N VAL A 105 7.19 -2.80 -14.84
CA VAL A 105 6.42 -3.30 -16.00
C VAL A 105 7.29 -3.35 -17.24
N THR A 106 8.09 -2.30 -17.47
CA THR A 106 8.92 -2.18 -18.66
C THR A 106 10.30 -2.80 -18.45
N LEU A 107 11.01 -3.09 -19.55
CA LEU A 107 12.40 -3.56 -19.49
C LEU A 107 13.33 -2.50 -18.85
N ALA A 108 13.01 -1.21 -19.05
CA ALA A 108 13.70 -0.10 -18.41
C ALA A 108 13.51 -0.12 -16.88
N ASP A 109 12.32 -0.46 -16.40
CA ASP A 109 12.03 -0.60 -14.96
C ASP A 109 12.87 -1.72 -14.33
N TYR A 110 12.90 -2.90 -14.96
CA TYR A 110 13.72 -4.01 -14.46
C TYR A 110 15.22 -3.68 -14.47
N LYS A 111 15.69 -2.95 -15.50
CA LYS A 111 17.07 -2.45 -15.56
C LYS A 111 17.36 -1.48 -14.40
N ALA A 112 16.47 -0.51 -14.15
CA ALA A 112 16.58 0.43 -13.03
C ALA A 112 16.65 -0.31 -11.69
N LEU A 113 15.73 -1.27 -11.48
CA LEU A 113 15.63 -2.06 -10.26
C LEU A 113 16.91 -2.87 -10.00
N LEU A 114 17.48 -3.50 -11.02
CA LEU A 114 18.74 -4.26 -10.90
C LEU A 114 19.93 -3.37 -10.56
N LEU A 115 20.08 -2.24 -11.25
CA LEU A 115 21.18 -1.31 -11.01
C LEU A 115 21.11 -0.69 -9.61
N ASP A 116 19.91 -0.52 -9.05
CA ASP A 116 19.71 -0.04 -7.68
C ASP A 116 20.09 -1.10 -6.64
N ASN A 117 19.65 -2.36 -6.82
CA ASN A 117 19.83 -3.44 -5.85
C ASN A 117 21.21 -4.12 -5.91
N PHE A 118 21.80 -4.22 -7.10
CA PHE A 118 23.12 -4.84 -7.34
C PHE A 118 24.21 -3.82 -7.69
N ARG A 119 24.08 -2.57 -7.21
CA ARG A 119 24.95 -1.43 -7.56
C ARG A 119 26.46 -1.64 -7.38
N THR A 120 26.85 -2.55 -6.49
CA THR A 120 28.27 -2.85 -6.22
C THR A 120 28.82 -3.93 -7.14
N GLN A 121 27.96 -4.77 -7.69
CA GLN A 121 28.28 -5.93 -8.51
C GLN A 121 28.04 -5.69 -10.00
N LEU A 122 27.09 -4.82 -10.34
CA LEU A 122 26.70 -4.52 -11.72
C LEU A 122 27.20 -3.14 -12.15
N LYS A 123 27.77 -3.11 -13.35
CA LYS A 123 28.15 -1.90 -14.07
C LYS A 123 27.04 -1.47 -15.05
N ASN A 124 26.50 -2.42 -15.81
CA ASN A 124 25.41 -2.19 -16.75
C ASN A 124 24.60 -3.47 -16.99
N VAL A 125 23.39 -3.31 -17.50
CA VAL A 125 22.44 -4.40 -17.76
C VAL A 125 21.67 -4.12 -19.05
N TRP A 126 21.41 -5.16 -19.84
CA TRP A 126 20.44 -5.13 -20.93
C TRP A 126 19.47 -6.28 -20.75
N ILE A 127 18.21 -6.04 -21.08
CA ILE A 127 17.14 -7.02 -20.95
C ILE A 127 16.42 -7.04 -22.28
N GLU A 128 16.31 -8.22 -22.88
CA GLU A 128 15.66 -8.41 -24.18
C GLU A 128 14.66 -9.57 -24.11
N PRO A 129 13.50 -9.44 -24.79
CA PRO A 129 12.58 -10.55 -24.95
C PRO A 129 13.22 -11.63 -25.81
N LEU A 130 13.08 -12.89 -25.40
CA LEU A 130 13.45 -14.02 -26.25
C LEU A 130 12.51 -14.05 -27.46
N ARG A 131 13.09 -14.27 -28.63
CA ARG A 131 12.36 -14.25 -29.91
C ARG A 131 12.03 -15.67 -30.38
N PRO A 132 10.77 -15.95 -30.81
CA PRO A 132 10.39 -17.28 -31.27
C PRO A 132 11.22 -17.80 -32.43
N GLU A 133 11.70 -16.92 -33.30
CA GLU A 133 12.51 -17.26 -34.46
C GLU A 133 13.87 -17.85 -34.07
N THR A 134 14.38 -17.47 -32.89
CA THR A 134 15.69 -17.90 -32.39
C THR A 134 15.61 -18.95 -31.30
N ALA A 135 14.58 -18.90 -30.46
CA ALA A 135 14.48 -19.68 -29.23
C ALA A 135 13.23 -20.58 -29.18
N GLY A 136 12.54 -20.75 -30.31
CA GLY A 136 11.35 -21.60 -30.40
C GLY A 136 10.07 -20.93 -29.88
N PRO A 137 8.88 -21.53 -30.13
CA PRO A 137 7.60 -20.96 -29.72
C PRO A 137 7.53 -20.63 -28.23
N GLU A 138 8.28 -21.35 -27.37
CA GLU A 138 8.42 -21.15 -25.93
C GLU A 138 9.03 -19.81 -25.50
N ALA A 139 9.58 -19.03 -26.44
CA ALA A 139 10.27 -17.79 -26.16
C ALA A 139 9.35 -16.66 -25.65
N LEU A 140 8.06 -16.67 -26.01
CA LEU A 140 7.13 -15.62 -25.63
C LEU A 140 6.94 -15.54 -24.11
N GLY A 141 6.99 -14.31 -23.57
CA GLY A 141 6.90 -14.05 -22.13
C GLY A 141 8.19 -14.37 -21.37
N ARG A 142 9.28 -14.74 -22.06
CA ARG A 142 10.57 -15.05 -21.46
C ARG A 142 11.62 -14.01 -21.85
N TYR A 143 12.46 -13.65 -20.90
CA TYR A 143 13.48 -12.62 -21.09
C TYR A 143 14.90 -13.17 -20.88
N GLN A 144 15.83 -12.68 -21.70
CA GLN A 144 17.27 -12.81 -21.49
C GLN A 144 17.81 -11.52 -20.88
N VAL A 145 18.71 -11.69 -19.92
CA VAL A 145 19.36 -10.59 -19.21
C VAL A 145 20.84 -10.69 -19.50
N GLU A 146 21.46 -9.58 -19.91
CA GLU A 146 22.88 -9.48 -20.18
C GLU A 146 23.48 -8.49 -19.20
N VAL A 147 24.56 -8.89 -18.53
CA VAL A 147 25.15 -8.08 -17.46
C VAL A 147 26.64 -7.85 -17.67
N ILE A 148 27.10 -6.65 -17.34
CA ILE A 148 28.51 -6.34 -17.15
C ILE A 148 28.75 -6.18 -15.66
N LEU A 149 29.72 -6.93 -15.14
CA LEU A 149 30.09 -6.87 -13.74
C LEU A 149 31.08 -5.74 -13.47
N THR A 150 31.03 -5.19 -12.26
CA THR A 150 32.06 -4.25 -11.80
C THR A 150 33.40 -4.96 -11.72
N LYS A 151 34.48 -4.33 -12.20
CA LYS A 151 35.84 -4.91 -12.10
C LYS A 151 36.16 -5.20 -10.62
N PRO A 152 36.53 -6.45 -10.25
CA PRO A 152 37.05 -6.71 -8.91
C PRO A 152 38.35 -5.92 -8.73
N PRO A 153 38.71 -5.52 -7.49
CA PRO A 153 39.92 -4.74 -7.20
C PRO A 153 41.24 -5.52 -7.37
N VAL A 154 41.30 -6.50 -8.27
CA VAL A 154 42.45 -7.36 -8.50
C VAL A 154 42.83 -7.28 -9.97
N ASP A 155 44.07 -6.87 -10.25
CA ASP A 155 44.62 -6.81 -11.59
C ASP A 155 44.43 -8.16 -12.30
N ALA A 156 43.82 -8.15 -13.47
CA ALA A 156 43.65 -9.32 -14.33
C ALA A 156 44.98 -10.06 -14.63
N LEU A 157 46.12 -9.43 -14.36
CA LEU A 157 47.46 -10.00 -14.45
C LEU A 157 47.79 -11.04 -13.35
N THR A 158 47.14 -11.03 -12.18
CA THR A 158 47.38 -12.04 -11.12
C THR A 158 46.49 -13.28 -11.24
N LEU A 159 45.27 -13.15 -11.78
CA LEU A 159 44.35 -14.27 -12.08
C LEU A 159 44.85 -15.17 -13.22
N GLY A 160 45.82 -14.69 -13.99
CA GLY A 160 46.45 -15.44 -15.08
C GLY A 160 47.19 -16.70 -14.65
N GLN A 161 47.70 -16.77 -13.42
CA GLN A 161 48.71 -17.77 -13.02
C GLN A 161 48.21 -18.93 -12.14
N HIS A 162 46.96 -18.90 -11.64
CA HIS A 162 46.42 -19.95 -10.75
C HIS A 162 45.05 -20.46 -11.22
N ARG A 163 44.98 -21.73 -11.66
CA ARG A 163 43.72 -22.39 -12.09
C ARG A 163 42.60 -22.31 -11.06
N GLU A 164 42.93 -22.44 -9.77
CA GLU A 164 41.97 -22.41 -8.66
C GLU A 164 41.28 -21.05 -8.51
N LEU A 165 42.02 -19.95 -8.69
CA LEU A 165 41.46 -18.59 -8.61
C LEU A 165 40.50 -18.30 -9.78
N ARG A 166 40.77 -18.84 -10.98
CA ARG A 166 39.85 -18.72 -12.13
C ARG A 166 38.56 -19.52 -11.90
N ALA A 167 38.66 -20.75 -11.42
CA ALA A 167 37.50 -21.57 -11.09
C ALA A 167 36.62 -20.90 -10.02
N ALA A 168 37.25 -20.30 -9.00
CA ALA A 168 36.54 -19.55 -7.95
C ALA A 168 35.87 -18.26 -8.48
N ALA A 169 36.49 -17.55 -9.41
CA ALA A 169 35.89 -16.37 -10.05
C ALA A 169 34.68 -16.76 -10.91
N GLN A 170 34.82 -17.80 -11.74
CA GLN A 170 33.72 -18.30 -12.58
C GLN A 170 32.52 -18.76 -11.72
N LEU A 171 32.79 -19.45 -10.61
CA LEU A 171 31.74 -19.88 -9.69
C LEU A 171 31.00 -18.69 -9.05
N ARG A 172 31.71 -17.60 -8.74
CA ARG A 172 31.07 -16.37 -8.22
C ARG A 172 30.18 -15.71 -9.26
N GLU A 173 30.62 -15.68 -10.52
CA GLU A 173 29.82 -15.14 -11.61
C GLU A 173 28.55 -15.95 -11.84
N THR A 174 28.63 -17.29 -11.81
CA THR A 174 27.45 -18.16 -11.95
C THR A 174 26.47 -17.99 -10.80
N VAL A 175 26.96 -17.92 -9.55
CA VAL A 175 26.10 -17.69 -8.38
C VAL A 175 25.41 -16.33 -8.47
N LEU A 176 26.15 -15.28 -8.84
CA LEU A 176 25.58 -13.94 -9.02
C LEU A 176 24.54 -13.90 -10.14
N ALA A 177 24.77 -14.61 -11.25
CA ALA A 177 23.81 -14.72 -12.35
C ALA A 177 22.51 -15.41 -11.89
N ASP A 178 22.60 -16.48 -11.10
CA ASP A 178 21.44 -17.13 -10.48
C ASP A 178 20.72 -16.18 -9.49
N ASP A 179 21.45 -15.47 -8.63
CA ASP A 179 20.89 -14.49 -7.70
C ASP A 179 20.11 -13.37 -8.42
N ILE A 180 20.67 -12.86 -9.53
CA ILE A 180 20.03 -11.84 -10.37
C ILE A 180 18.75 -12.40 -11.01
N ARG A 181 18.81 -13.61 -11.56
CA ARG A 181 17.65 -14.28 -12.18
C ARG A 181 16.53 -14.49 -11.15
N ASP A 182 16.88 -14.96 -9.97
CA ASP A 182 15.92 -15.26 -8.91
C ASP A 182 15.31 -13.97 -8.34
N PHE A 183 16.11 -12.92 -8.20
CA PHE A 183 15.65 -11.57 -7.85
C PHE A 183 14.67 -11.01 -8.88
N LEU A 184 14.98 -11.09 -10.18
CA LEU A 184 14.07 -10.64 -11.22
C LEU A 184 12.76 -11.43 -11.23
N ASN A 185 12.83 -12.75 -11.07
CA ASN A 185 11.63 -13.59 -10.97
C ASN A 185 10.86 -13.40 -9.66
N LEU A 186 11.45 -12.76 -8.64
CA LEU A 186 10.72 -12.26 -7.46
C LEU A 186 9.89 -11.01 -7.76
N HIS A 187 10.32 -10.21 -8.74
CA HIS A 187 9.69 -8.95 -9.11
C HIS A 187 8.99 -8.99 -10.47
N ARG A 188 8.78 -10.18 -11.05
CA ARG A 188 8.19 -10.34 -12.38
C ARG A 188 6.68 -10.07 -12.39
N ASN A 189 6.14 -9.67 -13.54
CA ASN A 189 4.70 -9.67 -13.76
C ASN A 189 4.14 -11.08 -13.97
N LEU A 190 2.82 -11.22 -13.78
CA LEU A 190 2.07 -12.41 -14.18
C LEU A 190 2.28 -12.72 -15.67
N GLY A 191 2.46 -14.00 -15.99
CA GLY A 191 2.66 -14.47 -17.38
C GLY A 191 4.06 -14.24 -17.96
N GLU A 192 4.98 -13.67 -17.17
CA GLU A 192 6.36 -13.36 -17.58
C GLU A 192 7.39 -14.15 -16.78
N THR A 193 8.59 -14.37 -17.31
CA THR A 193 9.71 -15.00 -16.58
C THR A 193 11.07 -14.61 -17.13
N PHE A 194 12.08 -14.55 -16.26
CA PHE A 194 13.47 -14.30 -16.67
C PHE A 194 14.19 -15.64 -16.77
N ALA A 195 14.54 -16.03 -17.99
CA ALA A 195 15.02 -17.37 -18.31
C ALA A 195 16.50 -17.53 -17.99
N GLN A 196 17.33 -16.56 -18.40
CA GLN A 196 18.77 -16.64 -18.25
C GLN A 196 19.42 -15.27 -18.03
N VAL A 197 20.55 -15.29 -17.32
CA VAL A 197 21.44 -14.16 -17.10
C VAL A 197 22.80 -14.51 -17.70
N VAL A 198 23.23 -13.72 -18.69
CA VAL A 198 24.49 -13.89 -19.43
C VAL A 198 25.48 -12.85 -18.94
N VAL A 199 26.59 -13.30 -18.37
CA VAL A 199 27.71 -12.43 -17.99
C VAL A 199 28.57 -12.17 -19.21
N LEU A 200 28.58 -10.93 -19.69
CA LEU A 200 29.28 -10.55 -20.90
C LEU A 200 30.80 -10.56 -20.72
N GLN A 201 31.52 -11.01 -21.75
CA GLN A 201 32.97 -11.15 -21.76
C GLN A 201 33.65 -9.92 -22.36
N PRO A 202 34.67 -9.34 -21.69
CA PRO A 202 35.37 -8.16 -22.18
C PRO A 202 36.26 -8.49 -23.36
N ARG A 203 36.22 -7.68 -24.42
CA ARG A 203 37.14 -7.76 -25.57
C ARG A 203 37.86 -6.45 -25.78
N GLN A 204 39.18 -6.50 -25.81
CA GLN A 204 40.03 -5.32 -25.92
C GLN A 204 39.93 -4.71 -27.32
N VAL A 205 39.57 -3.44 -27.38
CA VAL A 205 39.55 -2.62 -28.60
C VAL A 205 40.60 -1.54 -28.45
N SER A 206 41.51 -1.44 -29.43
CA SER A 206 42.50 -0.37 -29.50
C SER A 206 42.28 0.49 -30.74
N ILE A 207 42.75 1.73 -30.68
CA ILE A 207 42.75 2.67 -31.79
C ILE A 207 44.18 3.00 -32.18
N SER A 208 44.45 3.10 -33.48
CA SER A 208 45.76 3.46 -34.02
C SER A 208 45.60 4.47 -35.14
N GLY A 209 46.66 5.24 -35.42
CA GLY A 209 46.70 6.25 -36.47
C GLY A 209 47.23 7.60 -35.95
N THR A 210 46.98 8.67 -36.70
CA THR A 210 47.56 9.99 -36.40
C THR A 210 46.51 10.97 -35.87
N ILE A 211 46.82 11.69 -34.80
CA ILE A 211 46.02 12.78 -34.24
C ILE A 211 46.80 14.08 -34.33
N GLU A 212 46.20 15.08 -34.95
CA GLU A 212 46.71 16.43 -35.05
C GLU A 212 46.09 17.28 -33.93
N ILE A 213 46.92 17.80 -33.03
CA ILE A 213 46.51 18.62 -31.89
C ILE A 213 46.63 20.12 -32.24
N GLU A 214 45.70 20.93 -31.73
CA GLU A 214 45.75 22.38 -31.87
C GLU A 214 46.87 23.00 -31.01
N LYS A 215 47.48 24.07 -31.54
CA LYS A 215 48.55 24.79 -30.82
C LYS A 215 48.00 25.43 -29.54
N GLY A 216 48.68 25.20 -28.42
CA GLY A 216 48.32 25.78 -27.11
C GLY A 216 47.64 24.81 -26.16
N TYR A 217 47.28 23.60 -26.63
CA TYR A 217 46.79 22.52 -25.77
C TYR A 217 47.94 21.62 -25.30
N ALA A 218 47.84 21.12 -24.07
CA ALA A 218 48.75 20.11 -23.54
C ALA A 218 48.39 18.74 -24.12
N GLN A 219 49.32 18.14 -24.88
CA GLN A 219 49.10 16.87 -25.58
C GLN A 219 48.66 15.73 -24.64
N GLU A 220 49.23 15.62 -23.44
CA GLU A 220 48.87 14.55 -22.52
C GLU A 220 47.43 14.69 -21.99
N GLU A 221 46.96 15.92 -21.81
CA GLU A 221 45.59 16.20 -21.38
C GLU A 221 44.58 15.90 -22.49
N VAL A 222 44.91 16.28 -23.73
CA VAL A 222 44.09 15.99 -24.92
C VAL A 222 44.01 14.48 -25.16
N LEU A 223 45.12 13.76 -25.08
CA LEU A 223 45.12 12.29 -25.23
C LEU A 223 44.33 11.60 -24.13
N ALA A 224 44.43 12.05 -22.88
CA ALA A 224 43.62 11.51 -21.79
C ALA A 224 42.12 11.76 -22.01
N GLU A 225 41.76 12.92 -22.54
CA GLU A 225 40.38 13.27 -22.91
C GLU A 225 39.87 12.41 -24.08
N ILE A 226 40.72 12.16 -25.09
CA ILE A 226 40.43 11.27 -26.22
C ILE A 226 40.16 9.85 -25.73
N LEU A 227 41.06 9.28 -24.91
CA LEU A 227 40.87 7.95 -24.34
C LEU A 227 39.59 7.88 -23.50
N TRP A 228 39.33 8.90 -22.68
CA TRP A 228 38.11 8.98 -21.88
C TRP A 228 36.85 9.05 -22.75
N LEU A 229 36.86 9.82 -23.84
CA LEU A 229 35.75 9.90 -24.77
C LEU A 229 35.49 8.56 -25.47
N ILE A 230 36.55 7.87 -25.89
CA ILE A 230 36.44 6.55 -26.53
C ILE A 230 35.91 5.53 -25.53
N ASP A 231 36.46 5.49 -24.32
CA ASP A 231 36.00 4.59 -23.24
C ASP A 231 34.50 4.80 -22.96
N ARG A 232 34.05 6.07 -22.85
CA ARG A 232 32.62 6.43 -22.69
C ARG A 232 31.72 6.09 -23.86
N TYR A 233 32.28 6.00 -25.06
CA TYR A 233 31.53 5.54 -26.21
C TYR A 233 31.41 4.01 -26.21
N LEU A 234 32.50 3.28 -25.92
CA LEU A 234 32.50 1.81 -25.89
C LEU A 234 31.66 1.25 -24.75
N ASP A 235 31.72 1.90 -23.59
CA ASP A 235 30.97 1.54 -22.41
C ASP A 235 29.87 2.59 -22.15
N PRO A 236 28.63 2.34 -22.57
CA PRO A 236 27.57 3.32 -22.47
C PRO A 236 27.09 3.48 -21.02
N TYR A 237 27.69 4.43 -20.32
CA TYR A 237 27.46 4.73 -18.90
C TYR A 237 26.00 5.06 -18.57
N VAL A 238 25.53 4.55 -17.43
CA VAL A 238 24.25 4.92 -16.82
C VAL A 238 24.45 6.20 -15.99
N SER A 239 23.59 7.20 -16.20
CA SER A 239 23.67 8.49 -15.49
C SER A 239 22.50 8.66 -14.52
N PRO A 240 22.70 8.51 -13.19
CA PRO A 240 21.66 8.73 -12.19
C PRO A 240 21.30 10.21 -12.13
N GLN A 241 20.03 10.47 -11.87
CA GLN A 241 19.50 11.82 -11.70
C GLN A 241 19.37 12.15 -10.20
N HIS A 242 19.45 13.42 -9.85
CA HIS A 242 19.21 13.90 -8.49
C HIS A 242 17.84 14.56 -8.37
N LEU A 243 17.11 14.23 -7.30
CA LEU A 243 15.76 14.74 -7.06
C LEU A 243 15.70 16.27 -7.09
N GLN A 244 16.64 16.94 -6.42
CA GLN A 244 16.67 18.40 -6.36
C GLN A 244 16.88 19.06 -7.72
N ASP A 245 17.67 18.44 -8.60
CA ASP A 245 17.93 18.98 -9.94
C ASP A 245 16.70 18.84 -10.83
N GLN A 246 16.00 17.70 -10.73
CA GLN A 246 14.73 17.45 -11.41
C GLN A 246 13.63 18.42 -10.96
N LEU A 247 13.52 18.66 -9.65
CA LEU A 247 12.58 19.63 -9.08
C LEU A 247 12.91 21.06 -9.52
N LYS A 248 14.19 21.47 -9.53
CA LYS A 248 14.63 22.78 -10.03
C LYS A 248 14.38 22.96 -11.53
N ALA A 249 14.48 21.88 -12.31
CA ALA A 249 14.15 21.87 -13.73
C ALA A 249 12.63 21.95 -13.99
N GLY A 250 11.79 21.94 -12.95
CA GLY A 250 10.34 22.04 -13.06
C GLY A 250 9.67 20.74 -13.51
N GLN A 251 10.33 19.60 -13.37
CA GLN A 251 9.75 18.30 -13.72
C GLN A 251 8.65 17.94 -12.73
N ALA A 252 7.51 17.48 -13.26
CA ALA A 252 6.38 17.03 -12.45
C ALA A 252 6.76 15.81 -11.61
N VAL A 253 6.36 15.77 -10.34
CA VAL A 253 6.69 14.69 -9.40
C VAL A 253 6.19 13.33 -9.87
N GLU A 254 5.06 13.28 -10.58
CA GLU A 254 4.57 12.03 -11.17
C GLU A 254 5.56 11.41 -12.16
N ASN A 255 6.28 12.25 -12.92
CA ASN A 255 7.26 11.78 -13.91
C ASN A 255 8.60 11.44 -13.26
N ILE A 256 8.93 12.08 -12.13
CA ILE A 256 10.17 11.79 -11.40
C ILE A 256 10.11 10.39 -10.79
N PHE A 257 8.96 10.02 -10.22
CA PHE A 257 8.75 8.74 -9.55
C PHE A 257 8.05 7.68 -10.40
N ALA A 258 7.83 7.95 -11.69
CA ALA A 258 7.33 6.95 -12.62
C ALA A 258 8.34 5.78 -12.70
N GLY A 259 7.84 4.56 -12.53
CA GLY A 259 8.67 3.35 -12.48
C GLY A 259 8.76 2.74 -11.09
N PRO A 260 9.67 1.77 -10.91
CA PRO A 260 9.82 1.04 -9.66
C PRO A 260 10.32 1.93 -8.53
N MET A 261 9.95 1.56 -7.30
CA MET A 261 10.46 2.21 -6.11
C MET A 261 11.96 1.89 -5.95
N LEU A 262 12.82 2.90 -6.14
CA LEU A 262 14.28 2.79 -6.03
C LEU A 262 14.77 3.36 -4.69
N HIS A 263 15.90 2.83 -4.18
CA HIS A 263 16.41 3.15 -2.85
C HIS A 263 17.74 3.94 -2.85
N SER A 264 18.43 3.98 -3.99
CA SER A 264 19.77 4.57 -4.12
C SER A 264 19.85 5.62 -5.23
N TYR A 265 19.00 5.52 -6.26
CA TYR A 265 19.05 6.38 -7.46
C TYR A 265 17.67 6.81 -7.94
N LEU A 266 17.64 7.87 -8.75
CA LEU A 266 16.56 8.10 -9.72
C LEU A 266 17.07 7.71 -11.11
N LEU A 267 16.50 6.66 -11.68
CA LEU A 267 16.85 6.15 -13.00
C LEU A 267 15.61 6.14 -13.87
N GLN A 268 15.63 6.99 -14.90
CA GLN A 268 14.62 7.01 -15.94
C GLN A 268 15.15 6.33 -17.20
N GLU A 269 14.25 5.93 -18.09
CA GLU A 269 14.61 5.31 -19.37
C GLU A 269 15.62 6.12 -20.19
N THR A 270 15.57 7.46 -20.09
CA THR A 270 16.52 8.38 -20.73
C THR A 270 17.97 8.23 -20.28
N ALA A 271 18.20 7.61 -19.11
CA ALA A 271 19.53 7.29 -18.59
C ALA A 271 20.13 6.03 -19.24
N PHE A 272 19.36 5.27 -20.00
CA PHE A 272 19.78 4.01 -20.61
C PHE A 272 20.19 4.18 -22.06
N ARG A 273 21.09 3.31 -22.49
CA ARG A 273 21.69 3.28 -23.82
C ARG A 273 21.86 1.83 -24.25
N ASP A 274 21.75 1.60 -25.55
CA ASP A 274 21.89 0.27 -26.14
C ASP A 274 23.33 -0.24 -26.05
N ARG A 275 23.47 -1.56 -26.05
CA ARG A 275 24.77 -2.22 -26.08
C ARG A 275 25.41 -2.05 -27.46
N HIS A 276 26.71 -1.82 -27.50
CA HIS A 276 27.48 -1.89 -28.73
C HIS A 276 27.84 -3.35 -29.06
N THR A 277 27.12 -3.95 -30.00
CA THR A 277 27.54 -5.21 -30.66
C THR A 277 28.43 -4.96 -31.88
N GLN A 278 28.41 -3.72 -32.38
CA GLN A 278 29.24 -3.24 -33.48
C GLN A 278 29.82 -1.87 -33.13
N VAL A 279 31.13 -1.72 -33.31
CA VAL A 279 31.86 -0.47 -33.06
C VAL A 279 32.36 0.07 -34.39
N HIS A 280 31.76 1.18 -34.84
CA HIS A 280 32.18 1.88 -36.05
C HIS A 280 33.14 3.02 -35.73
N LEU A 281 34.27 3.07 -36.44
CA LEU A 281 35.24 4.16 -36.32
C LEU A 281 34.61 5.53 -36.62
N ALA A 282 33.68 5.61 -37.58
CA ALA A 282 33.01 6.86 -37.95
C ALA A 282 32.31 7.53 -36.76
N SER A 283 31.70 6.75 -35.87
CA SER A 283 31.04 7.24 -34.65
C SER A 283 32.04 7.86 -33.67
N ILE A 284 33.24 7.29 -33.57
CA ILE A 284 34.33 7.79 -32.74
C ILE A 284 34.91 9.07 -33.37
N LEU A 285 35.21 9.06 -34.67
CA LEU A 285 35.73 10.21 -35.42
C LEU A 285 34.85 11.45 -35.26
N LYS A 286 33.53 11.30 -35.40
CA LYS A 286 32.58 12.41 -35.24
C LYS A 286 32.69 13.08 -33.88
N ARG A 287 32.95 12.30 -32.82
CA ARG A 287 33.09 12.80 -31.44
C ARG A 287 34.49 13.37 -31.19
N LEU A 288 35.54 12.74 -31.72
CA LEU A 288 36.92 13.22 -31.60
C LEU A 288 37.10 14.59 -32.24
N LEU A 289 36.53 14.81 -33.42
CA LEU A 289 36.60 16.10 -34.13
C LEU A 289 35.83 17.24 -33.43
N GLN A 290 35.00 16.92 -32.43
CA GLN A 290 34.30 17.90 -31.60
C GLN A 290 35.05 18.23 -30.30
N LEU A 291 36.15 17.52 -30.00
CA LEU A 291 36.92 17.76 -28.78
C LEU A 291 37.79 19.02 -28.93
N PRO A 292 37.74 19.95 -27.96
CA PRO A 292 38.68 21.05 -27.89
C PRO A 292 40.12 20.53 -27.86
N GLY A 293 40.98 21.08 -28.72
CA GLY A 293 42.38 20.66 -28.85
C GLY A 293 42.64 19.61 -29.93
N VAL A 294 41.62 19.04 -30.58
CA VAL A 294 41.81 18.13 -31.73
C VAL A 294 41.56 18.89 -33.03
N ARG A 295 42.61 19.10 -33.83
CA ARG A 295 42.54 19.78 -35.13
C ARG A 295 42.12 18.83 -36.25
N GLY A 296 42.51 17.56 -36.18
CA GLY A 296 42.22 16.58 -37.22
C GLY A 296 42.79 15.20 -36.91
N THR A 297 42.43 14.24 -37.74
CA THR A 297 42.87 12.85 -37.62
C THR A 297 43.21 12.27 -38.99
N SER A 298 44.22 11.41 -39.08
CA SER A 298 44.60 10.75 -40.34
C SER A 298 44.89 9.26 -40.12
N GLY A 299 44.44 8.42 -41.05
CA GLY A 299 44.70 6.98 -41.04
C GLY A 299 44.21 6.24 -39.78
N LEU A 300 43.20 6.76 -39.08
CA LEU A 300 42.68 6.10 -37.89
C LEU A 300 42.05 4.74 -38.23
N THR A 301 42.31 3.74 -37.39
CA THR A 301 41.71 2.40 -37.50
C THR A 301 41.43 1.82 -36.12
N LEU A 302 40.48 0.88 -36.05
CA LEU A 302 40.20 0.10 -34.84
C LEU A 302 40.84 -1.28 -34.97
N ARG A 303 41.22 -1.85 -33.83
CA ARG A 303 41.71 -3.23 -33.75
C ARG A 303 41.05 -3.94 -32.57
N LEU A 304 40.45 -5.09 -32.82
CA LEU A 304 39.96 -6.01 -31.80
C LEU A 304 41.10 -6.97 -31.43
N GLU A 305 41.57 -6.91 -30.19
CA GLU A 305 42.69 -7.73 -29.69
C GLU A 305 43.92 -7.65 -30.62
N GLN A 306 44.46 -8.78 -31.06
CA GLN A 306 45.56 -8.88 -32.02
C GLN A 306 45.09 -9.07 -33.48
N GLY A 307 43.83 -8.74 -33.79
CA GLY A 307 43.27 -8.84 -35.13
C GLY A 307 43.81 -7.80 -36.12
N PRO A 308 43.38 -7.85 -37.39
CA PRO A 308 43.75 -6.84 -38.38
C PRO A 308 43.10 -5.47 -38.07
N PRO A 309 43.73 -4.35 -38.47
CA PRO A 309 43.10 -3.03 -38.43
C PRO A 309 41.85 -2.99 -39.30
N SER A 310 40.77 -2.39 -38.79
CA SER A 310 39.48 -2.33 -39.47
C SER A 310 38.74 -1.01 -39.16
N PRO A 311 37.93 -0.47 -40.09
CA PRO A 311 37.03 0.65 -39.79
C PRO A 311 35.83 0.24 -38.90
N MET A 312 35.62 -1.07 -38.70
CA MET A 312 34.51 -1.61 -37.91
C MET A 312 34.93 -2.87 -37.16
N VAL A 313 34.52 -2.99 -35.91
CA VAL A 313 34.69 -4.19 -35.08
C VAL A 313 33.33 -4.80 -34.78
N LEU A 314 33.20 -6.11 -34.98
CA LEU A 314 32.01 -6.91 -34.65
C LEU A 314 32.31 -7.76 -33.41
N LEU A 315 31.38 -7.79 -32.48
CA LEU A 315 31.46 -8.57 -31.24
C LEU A 315 30.46 -9.74 -31.29
N ALA A 316 30.81 -10.85 -30.64
CA ALA A 316 29.87 -11.95 -30.45
C ALA A 316 28.72 -11.57 -29.49
N PRO A 317 27.59 -12.30 -29.50
CA PRO A 317 26.43 -11.98 -28.66
C PRO A 317 26.71 -11.91 -27.15
N ASP A 318 27.72 -12.62 -26.66
CA ASP A 318 28.14 -12.68 -25.25
C ASP A 318 29.36 -11.78 -24.95
N GLU A 319 29.76 -10.90 -25.87
CA GLU A 319 30.93 -10.03 -25.73
C GLU A 319 30.55 -8.55 -25.55
N PHE A 320 31.46 -7.77 -24.97
CA PHE A 320 31.40 -6.31 -24.92
C PHE A 320 32.78 -5.65 -25.11
N PRO A 321 32.85 -4.43 -25.69
CA PRO A 321 34.13 -3.79 -25.98
C PRO A 321 34.70 -3.10 -24.73
N VAL A 322 36.01 -3.21 -24.54
CA VAL A 322 36.77 -2.49 -23.51
C VAL A 322 37.94 -1.79 -24.17
N LEU A 323 38.17 -0.51 -23.86
CA LEU A 323 39.31 0.22 -24.41
C LEU A 323 40.64 -0.33 -23.86
N ASP A 324 41.52 -0.78 -24.75
CA ASP A 324 42.93 -0.96 -24.43
C ASP A 324 43.66 0.37 -24.60
N ALA A 325 43.64 1.16 -23.53
CA ALA A 325 44.28 2.47 -23.51
C ALA A 325 45.80 2.39 -23.74
N ARG A 326 46.46 1.35 -23.25
CA ARG A 326 47.92 1.22 -23.39
C ARG A 326 48.32 0.82 -24.80
N ALA A 327 47.62 -0.13 -25.42
CA ALA A 327 47.84 -0.46 -26.82
C ALA A 327 47.53 0.74 -27.73
N SER A 328 46.43 1.46 -27.43
CA SER A 328 46.06 2.66 -28.18
C SER A 328 47.15 3.73 -28.14
N LEU A 329 47.68 4.05 -26.95
CA LEU A 329 48.73 5.06 -26.84
C LEU A 329 50.06 4.66 -27.50
N ARG A 330 50.36 3.36 -27.63
CA ARG A 330 51.56 2.87 -28.34
C ARG A 330 51.43 3.02 -29.86
N ASP A 331 50.23 2.85 -30.39
CA ASP A 331 49.96 2.85 -31.83
C ASP A 331 49.43 4.20 -32.34
N LEU A 332 49.25 5.20 -31.47
CA LEU A 332 48.88 6.57 -31.82
C LEU A 332 50.11 7.45 -32.07
N VAL A 333 50.07 8.18 -33.18
CA VAL A 333 51.06 9.21 -33.53
C VAL A 333 50.42 10.58 -33.30
N VAL A 334 51.12 11.48 -32.62
CA VAL A 334 50.60 12.79 -32.23
C VAL A 334 51.41 13.88 -32.89
N ASN A 335 50.74 14.77 -33.60
CA ASN A 335 51.35 15.86 -34.34
C ASN A 335 50.81 17.22 -33.91
N ILE A 336 51.64 18.26 -33.96
CA ILE A 336 51.19 19.65 -33.99
C ILE A 336 51.79 20.31 -35.22
N GLN A 337 50.93 20.83 -36.10
CA GLN A 337 51.32 21.41 -37.39
C GLN A 337 52.14 20.44 -38.26
N GLY A 338 51.82 19.15 -38.20
CA GLY A 338 52.53 18.09 -38.92
C GLY A 338 53.89 17.68 -38.31
N ILE A 339 54.28 18.24 -37.15
CA ILE A 339 55.49 17.85 -36.42
C ILE A 339 55.12 16.81 -35.36
N GLY A 340 55.74 15.64 -35.42
CA GLY A 340 55.55 14.57 -34.43
C GLY A 340 56.06 14.98 -33.04
N LEU A 341 55.29 14.66 -32.02
CA LEU A 341 55.60 14.95 -30.63
C LEU A 341 55.74 13.67 -29.81
N GLU A 342 56.71 13.68 -28.90
CA GLU A 342 56.81 12.68 -27.84
C GLU A 342 55.98 13.11 -26.63
N PHE A 343 55.35 12.14 -25.98
CA PHE A 343 54.54 12.35 -24.79
C PHE A 343 54.75 11.23 -23.77
N ASP A 344 54.52 11.54 -22.49
CA ASP A 344 54.64 10.56 -21.41
C ASP A 344 53.39 9.67 -21.34
N LEU A 345 53.54 8.42 -21.79
CA LEU A 345 52.50 7.38 -21.76
C LEU A 345 51.90 7.17 -20.37
N ASP A 346 52.73 7.16 -19.32
CA ASP A 346 52.28 6.91 -17.96
C ASP A 346 51.53 8.13 -17.40
N ARG A 347 51.93 9.34 -17.78
CA ARG A 347 51.18 10.56 -17.43
C ARG A 347 49.80 10.57 -18.07
N VAL A 348 49.68 10.25 -19.36
CA VAL A 348 48.39 10.16 -20.05
C VAL A 348 47.50 9.11 -19.39
N PHE A 349 48.05 7.92 -19.12
CA PHE A 349 47.31 6.84 -18.50
C PHE A 349 46.83 7.22 -17.08
N ARG A 350 47.65 7.91 -16.27
CA ARG A 350 47.25 8.44 -14.96
C ARG A 350 46.08 9.43 -15.08
N LEU A 351 46.17 10.40 -15.99
CA LEU A 351 45.12 11.40 -16.22
C LEU A 351 43.80 10.78 -16.71
N PHE A 352 43.88 9.74 -17.55
CA PHE A 352 42.72 8.96 -17.98
C PHE A 352 42.09 8.21 -16.79
N LYS A 353 42.89 7.52 -15.97
CA LYS A 353 42.41 6.80 -14.79
C LYS A 353 41.82 7.70 -13.71
N GLU A 354 42.34 8.91 -13.55
CA GLU A 354 41.76 9.90 -12.65
C GLU A 354 40.33 10.30 -13.09
N ARG A 355 40.12 10.53 -14.39
CA ARG A 355 38.79 10.82 -14.96
C ARG A 355 37.82 9.65 -14.79
N GLU A 356 38.26 8.41 -15.07
CA GLU A 356 37.46 7.19 -14.84
C GLU A 356 37.01 7.10 -13.37
N ARG A 357 37.93 7.33 -12.43
CA ARG A 357 37.64 7.30 -10.99
C ARG A 357 36.67 8.39 -10.54
N LEU A 358 36.82 9.62 -11.04
CA LEU A 358 35.93 10.72 -10.71
C LEU A 358 34.50 10.50 -11.23
N ALA A 359 34.37 9.93 -12.42
CA ALA A 359 33.07 9.55 -12.98
C ALA A 359 32.41 8.43 -12.15
N ASP A 360 33.15 7.36 -11.86
CA ASP A 360 32.67 6.23 -11.06
C ASP A 360 32.25 6.62 -9.64
N ASN A 361 33.00 7.51 -8.99
CA ASN A 361 32.68 7.95 -7.62
C ASN A 361 31.36 8.73 -7.53
N ARG A 362 31.02 9.55 -8.54
CA ARG A 362 29.73 10.27 -8.59
C ARG A 362 28.55 9.31 -8.77
N LEU A 363 28.77 8.19 -9.46
CA LEU A 363 27.75 7.17 -9.73
C LEU A 363 27.52 6.25 -8.53
N ARG A 364 28.55 5.99 -7.72
CA ARG A 364 28.51 5.00 -6.62
C ARG A 364 28.17 5.58 -5.27
N SER A 365 28.14 6.91 -5.14
CA SER A 365 27.70 7.56 -3.89
C SER A 365 26.19 7.37 -3.72
N ARG A 366 25.82 6.51 -2.76
CA ARG A 366 24.43 6.34 -2.35
C ARG A 366 23.85 7.69 -1.95
N LEU A 367 22.72 8.08 -2.54
CA LEU A 367 21.94 9.19 -2.03
C LEU A 367 21.26 8.77 -0.71
N PRO A 368 21.35 9.59 0.35
CA PRO A 368 20.55 9.39 1.56
C PRO A 368 19.07 9.25 1.22
N LYS A 369 18.33 8.39 1.93
CA LYS A 369 16.90 8.15 1.66
C LYS A 369 16.08 9.43 1.78
N GLU A 370 16.50 10.33 2.67
CA GLU A 370 15.92 11.64 2.92
C GLU A 370 16.01 12.57 1.69
N GLN A 371 16.88 12.25 0.72
CA GLN A 371 17.02 13.00 -0.54
C GLN A 371 16.23 12.36 -1.70
N LEU A 372 15.63 11.20 -1.48
CA LEU A 372 14.80 10.46 -2.45
C LEU A 372 13.32 10.46 -2.03
N HIS A 373 13.04 10.65 -0.74
CA HIS A 373 11.72 10.52 -0.15
C HIS A 373 11.17 11.88 0.29
N PHE A 374 9.87 12.07 0.09
CA PHE A 374 9.12 13.17 0.66
C PHE A 374 8.61 12.74 2.04
N ALA A 375 9.07 13.39 3.10
CA ALA A 375 8.41 13.26 4.39
C ALA A 375 7.14 14.14 4.39
N PRO A 376 5.99 13.64 4.85
CA PRO A 376 4.87 14.53 5.16
C PRO A 376 5.33 15.56 6.20
N GLU A 377 4.84 16.79 6.08
CA GLU A 377 5.11 17.83 7.08
C GLU A 377 4.61 17.34 8.45
N ALA A 378 5.51 17.29 9.43
CA ALA A 378 5.16 16.90 10.78
C ALA A 378 4.39 18.04 11.45
N GLY A 379 3.14 17.77 11.84
CA GLY A 379 2.35 18.70 12.63
C GLY A 379 2.69 18.65 14.12
N ASN A 380 2.37 19.74 14.81
CA ASN A 380 2.39 19.84 16.25
C ASN A 380 1.05 19.37 16.82
N TYR A 381 1.10 18.48 17.82
CA TYR A 381 -0.12 18.09 18.53
C TYR A 381 -0.61 19.23 19.43
N LEU A 382 -1.79 19.77 19.12
CA LEU A 382 -2.35 20.95 19.81
C LEU A 382 -3.38 20.63 20.91
N ASN A 383 -3.74 19.36 21.11
CA ASN A 383 -4.79 18.93 22.05
C ASN A 383 -6.10 19.75 21.89
N LEU A 384 -6.68 19.65 20.69
CA LEU A 384 -7.79 20.51 20.27
C LEU A 384 -9.09 20.23 21.06
N SER A 385 -9.18 19.07 21.70
CA SER A 385 -10.31 18.70 22.56
C SER A 385 -10.34 19.46 23.89
N ARG A 386 -9.23 20.07 24.34
CA ARG A 386 -9.21 20.87 25.58
C ARG A 386 -10.21 22.03 25.50
N TYR A 387 -11.21 22.02 26.38
CA TYR A 387 -12.25 23.03 26.44
C TYR A 387 -12.22 23.84 27.74
N GLU A 388 -12.19 25.17 27.63
CA GLU A 388 -12.25 26.10 28.76
C GLU A 388 -13.64 26.75 28.83
N SER A 389 -14.23 26.80 30.01
CA SER A 389 -15.63 27.24 30.18
C SER A 389 -15.78 28.76 30.07
N ILE A 390 -16.78 29.21 29.29
CA ILE A 390 -17.10 30.64 29.15
C ILE A 390 -17.54 31.28 30.46
N GLN A 391 -18.06 30.49 31.41
CA GLN A 391 -18.43 30.95 32.75
C GLN A 391 -17.26 31.57 33.52
N THR A 392 -16.02 31.24 33.18
CA THR A 392 -14.82 31.85 33.77
C THR A 392 -14.53 33.25 33.22
N ALA A 393 -15.07 33.59 32.04
CA ALA A 393 -14.88 34.89 31.40
C ALA A 393 -15.87 35.96 31.91
N PHE A 394 -16.90 35.57 32.66
CA PHE A 394 -17.86 36.50 33.22
C PHE A 394 -17.25 37.30 34.39
N PRO A 395 -17.68 38.55 34.60
CA PRO A 395 -17.30 39.31 35.79
C PRO A 395 -17.64 38.57 37.08
N ALA A 396 -16.77 38.69 38.09
CA ALA A 396 -16.90 37.95 39.37
C ALA A 396 -18.25 38.17 40.08
N ILE A 397 -18.91 39.31 39.85
CA ILE A 397 -20.23 39.64 40.42
C ILE A 397 -21.33 38.63 40.03
N TYR A 398 -21.18 37.92 38.92
CA TYR A 398 -22.13 36.88 38.49
C TYR A 398 -22.00 35.58 39.31
N GLY A 399 -20.88 35.40 40.03
CA GLY A 399 -20.65 34.22 40.87
C GLY A 399 -20.50 32.91 40.11
N LEU A 400 -20.14 32.95 38.81
CA LEU A 400 -20.11 31.77 37.94
C LEU A 400 -18.78 30.98 38.03
N GLY A 401 -17.68 31.65 38.37
CA GLY A 401 -16.34 31.06 38.46
C GLY A 401 -16.15 30.11 39.66
N GLU A 402 -14.92 29.59 39.81
CA GLU A 402 -14.57 28.64 40.90
C GLU A 402 -14.79 29.25 42.30
N GLU A 403 -14.54 30.55 42.45
CA GLU A 403 -14.75 31.31 43.70
C GLU A 403 -16.23 31.38 44.09
N GLY A 404 -17.14 31.36 43.11
CA GLY A 404 -18.59 31.45 43.34
C GLY A 404 -19.03 32.77 44.00
N LEU A 405 -20.17 32.74 44.67
CA LEU A 405 -20.68 33.87 45.46
C LEU A 405 -20.01 33.94 46.85
N PRO A 406 -19.99 35.12 47.49
CA PRO A 406 -19.59 35.28 48.89
C PRO A 406 -20.36 34.35 49.84
N SER A 407 -19.74 33.93 50.94
CA SER A 407 -20.34 32.99 51.92
C SER A 407 -21.60 33.52 52.62
N ASN A 408 -21.81 34.84 52.62
CA ASN A 408 -23.01 35.50 53.15
C ASN A 408 -24.09 35.78 52.09
N ALA A 409 -23.94 35.28 50.86
CA ALA A 409 -24.92 35.49 49.80
C ALA A 409 -26.27 34.84 50.15
N SER A 410 -27.37 35.51 49.80
CA SER A 410 -28.72 35.00 50.04
C SER A 410 -29.01 33.71 49.26
N LEU A 411 -29.92 32.87 49.76
CA LEU A 411 -30.39 31.68 49.04
C LEU A 411 -30.96 32.01 47.66
N LEU A 412 -31.63 33.15 47.52
CA LEU A 412 -32.14 33.62 46.23
C LEU A 412 -31.00 33.90 45.23
N ALA A 413 -29.96 34.62 45.66
CA ALA A 413 -28.80 34.89 44.81
C ALA A 413 -28.10 33.60 44.38
N GLN A 414 -27.95 32.64 45.31
CA GLN A 414 -27.39 31.32 45.00
C GLN A 414 -28.24 30.57 43.96
N ALA A 415 -29.56 30.56 44.12
CA ALA A 415 -30.48 29.92 43.17
C ALA A 415 -30.44 30.58 41.79
N GLN A 416 -30.37 31.92 41.73
CA GLN A 416 -30.25 32.68 40.48
C GLN A 416 -28.92 32.40 39.77
N THR A 417 -27.81 32.34 40.50
CA THR A 417 -26.51 31.95 39.94
C THR A 417 -26.57 30.52 39.38
N LEU A 418 -27.15 29.56 40.10
CA LEU A 418 -27.31 28.19 39.60
C LEU A 418 -28.22 28.13 38.37
N GLN A 419 -29.29 28.93 38.32
CA GLN A 419 -30.17 29.04 37.15
C GLN A 419 -29.40 29.57 35.94
N LEU A 420 -28.59 30.63 36.10
CA LEU A 420 -27.77 31.18 35.02
C LEU A 420 -26.69 30.19 34.58
N LYS A 421 -26.00 29.51 35.52
CA LYS A 421 -25.06 28.43 35.19
C LYS A 421 -25.76 27.37 34.34
N GLY A 422 -26.94 26.91 34.78
CA GLY A 422 -27.76 25.94 34.05
C GLY A 422 -28.14 26.39 32.64
N TYR A 423 -28.51 27.66 32.47
CA TYR A 423 -28.79 28.24 31.16
C TYR A 423 -27.57 28.23 30.24
N LEU A 424 -26.40 28.61 30.76
CA LEU A 424 -25.15 28.66 29.99
C LEU A 424 -24.64 27.28 29.56
N LEU A 425 -24.99 26.20 30.29
CA LEU A 425 -24.60 24.83 29.93
C LEU A 425 -25.05 24.41 28.53
N LEU A 426 -26.15 24.97 28.01
CA LEU A 426 -26.62 24.68 26.66
C LEU A 426 -25.58 25.09 25.59
N PHE A 427 -25.03 26.30 25.73
CA PHE A 427 -24.02 26.84 24.82
C PHE A 427 -22.69 26.14 25.03
N GLU A 428 -22.32 25.92 26.29
CA GLU A 428 -21.07 25.24 26.67
C GLU A 428 -20.98 23.85 26.05
N GLN A 429 -22.07 23.07 26.06
CA GLN A 429 -22.06 21.74 25.48
C GLN A 429 -21.83 21.75 23.96
N ILE A 430 -22.40 22.72 23.25
CA ILE A 430 -22.21 22.87 21.79
C ILE A 430 -20.74 23.16 21.49
N MET A 431 -20.13 24.09 22.24
CA MET A 431 -18.73 24.48 22.05
C MET A 431 -17.75 23.36 22.45
N ALA A 432 -18.02 22.66 23.56
CA ALA A 432 -17.22 21.52 23.96
C ALA A 432 -17.30 20.38 22.93
N ASN A 433 -18.48 20.09 22.39
CA ASN A 433 -18.64 19.10 21.32
C ASN A 433 -17.92 19.52 20.04
N PHE A 434 -17.91 20.81 19.70
CA PHE A 434 -17.13 21.32 18.58
C PHE A 434 -15.63 21.04 18.77
N CYS A 435 -15.06 21.32 19.94
CA CYS A 435 -13.67 21.00 20.24
C CYS A 435 -13.37 19.51 20.08
N ALA A 436 -14.26 18.64 20.57
CA ALA A 436 -14.13 17.20 20.38
C ALA A 436 -14.18 16.82 18.88
N GLN A 437 -15.12 17.40 18.11
CA GLN A 437 -15.27 17.12 16.69
C GLN A 437 -14.02 17.52 15.88
N VAL A 438 -13.42 18.68 16.19
CA VAL A 438 -12.21 19.16 15.52
C VAL A 438 -11.00 18.28 15.86
N ASP A 439 -10.85 17.87 17.13
CA ASP A 439 -9.75 16.99 17.56
C ASP A 439 -9.80 15.61 16.87
N HIS A 440 -10.99 15.14 16.52
CA HIS A 440 -11.23 13.89 15.80
C HIS A 440 -11.27 14.05 14.26
N ALA A 441 -10.90 15.21 13.70
CA ALA A 441 -10.79 15.38 12.25
C ALA A 441 -9.84 14.36 11.60
N LYS A 442 -8.73 14.04 12.29
CA LYS A 442 -7.78 12.99 11.90
C LYS A 442 -8.42 11.61 11.74
N ASP A 443 -9.35 11.27 12.63
CA ASP A 443 -10.03 9.98 12.62
C ASP A 443 -11.02 9.88 11.45
N LEU A 444 -11.74 10.97 11.17
CA LEU A 444 -12.70 11.05 10.07
C LEU A 444 -12.03 10.91 8.70
N LEU A 445 -10.82 11.46 8.54
CA LEU A 445 -10.02 11.42 7.32
C LEU A 445 -9.06 10.20 7.25
N SER A 446 -9.17 9.27 8.20
CA SER A 446 -8.42 8.03 8.21
C SER A 446 -9.18 6.87 7.54
N ALA A 447 -8.42 5.88 7.08
CA ALA A 447 -8.91 4.58 6.60
C ALA A 447 -9.17 3.57 7.74
N GLY A 448 -8.74 3.88 8.97
CA GLY A 448 -8.90 3.00 10.12
C GLY A 448 -10.36 2.81 10.52
N THR A 449 -10.66 1.71 11.22
CA THR A 449 -12.03 1.43 11.67
C THR A 449 -12.49 2.41 12.72
N GLN A 450 -13.56 3.13 12.40
CA GLN A 450 -14.17 4.11 13.29
C GLN A 450 -15.43 3.58 13.97
N ARG A 451 -15.69 4.07 15.19
CA ARG A 451 -16.88 3.72 15.98
C ARG A 451 -17.95 4.81 16.00
N ALA A 452 -17.59 6.03 15.60
CA ALA A 452 -18.46 7.19 15.52
C ALA A 452 -17.94 8.17 14.46
N THR A 453 -18.80 9.05 13.96
CA THR A 453 -18.42 10.23 13.16
C THR A 453 -18.83 11.56 13.78
N TYR A 454 -19.67 11.52 14.83
CA TYR A 454 -19.90 12.64 15.72
C TYR A 454 -19.26 12.39 17.08
N PHE A 455 -18.54 13.39 17.55
CA PHE A 455 -17.82 13.33 18.81
C PHE A 455 -18.37 14.37 19.79
N SER A 456 -18.42 13.98 21.07
CA SER A 456 -18.90 14.83 22.16
C SER A 456 -18.09 14.55 23.41
N GLN A 457 -18.02 15.52 24.30
CA GLN A 457 -17.26 15.42 25.55
C GLN A 457 -18.00 16.05 26.73
N PRO A 458 -17.76 15.56 27.97
CA PRO A 458 -18.43 16.10 29.15
C PRO A 458 -17.85 17.46 29.57
N LEU A 459 -18.70 18.27 30.19
CA LEU A 459 -18.36 19.62 30.67
C LEU A 459 -17.67 19.64 32.05
N HIS A 460 -16.71 18.75 32.30
CA HIS A 460 -16.03 18.67 33.60
C HIS A 460 -15.16 19.90 33.92
N THR A 461 -14.85 20.73 32.93
CA THR A 461 -14.11 21.99 33.09
C THR A 461 -15.00 23.17 33.50
N VAL A 462 -16.34 23.01 33.46
CA VAL A 462 -17.26 24.03 33.98
C VAL A 462 -17.05 24.15 35.50
N PRO A 463 -16.81 25.37 36.04
CA PRO A 463 -16.64 25.56 37.47
C PRO A 463 -17.82 25.00 38.24
N ARG A 464 -17.56 24.16 39.25
CA ARG A 464 -18.61 23.54 40.08
C ARG A 464 -19.71 22.81 39.29
N TRP A 465 -19.35 22.16 38.18
CA TRP A 465 -20.30 21.40 37.33
C TRP A 465 -21.10 20.36 38.12
N ASP A 466 -20.51 19.81 39.18
CA ASP A 466 -21.08 18.78 40.05
C ASP A 466 -22.36 19.24 40.77
N LEU A 467 -22.56 20.55 40.94
CA LEU A 467 -23.76 21.11 41.57
C LEU A 467 -25.02 20.98 40.70
N LEU A 468 -24.85 20.93 39.39
CA LEU A 468 -25.95 20.87 38.42
C LEU A 468 -26.02 19.53 37.68
N LEU A 469 -24.86 18.95 37.39
CA LEU A 469 -24.70 17.77 36.53
C LEU A 469 -24.13 16.55 37.28
N GLY A 470 -23.72 16.71 38.55
CA GLY A 470 -23.23 15.62 39.38
C GLY A 470 -24.34 14.75 39.97
N ASP A 471 -23.99 13.56 40.44
CA ASP A 471 -24.94 12.61 41.05
C ASP A 471 -25.24 12.90 42.53
N VAL A 472 -25.15 14.16 42.94
CA VAL A 472 -25.30 14.57 44.34
C VAL A 472 -26.77 14.39 44.77
N PRO A 473 -27.07 13.65 45.86
CA PRO A 473 -28.44 13.51 46.36
C PRO A 473 -29.01 14.88 46.74
N ALA A 474 -30.27 15.14 46.37
CA ALA A 474 -30.95 16.43 46.61
C ALA A 474 -30.95 16.86 48.09
N SER A 475 -30.89 15.92 49.04
CA SER A 475 -30.76 16.19 50.49
C SER A 475 -29.40 16.76 50.91
N SER A 476 -28.43 16.83 50.00
CA SER A 476 -27.07 17.33 50.25
C SER A 476 -26.87 18.77 49.78
N HIS A 477 -27.91 19.40 49.22
CA HIS A 477 -27.89 20.80 48.79
C HIS A 477 -27.83 21.80 49.95
N GLU A 478 -28.18 21.37 51.18
CA GLU A 478 -28.04 22.14 52.42
C GLU A 478 -26.57 22.35 52.87
N ILE A 479 -25.58 21.75 52.18
CA ILE A 479 -24.16 21.77 52.61
C ILE A 479 -23.23 22.37 51.52
N LEU A 480 -23.71 23.37 50.78
CA LEU A 480 -22.93 24.05 49.73
C LEU A 480 -22.61 25.51 50.07
N HIS A 481 -22.82 25.90 51.33
CA HIS A 481 -22.76 27.28 51.81
C HIS A 481 -21.33 27.86 51.99
N ASP A 482 -20.27 27.07 51.81
CA ASP A 482 -18.88 27.51 52.05
C ASP A 482 -17.91 26.95 50.99
N HIS A 483 -17.14 27.83 50.35
CA HIS A 483 -16.05 27.49 49.43
C HIS A 483 -15.07 26.47 50.02
N THR A 484 -14.82 26.55 51.33
CA THR A 484 -13.93 25.63 52.07
C THR A 484 -14.52 24.22 52.18
N SER A 485 -15.85 24.11 52.26
CA SER A 485 -16.57 22.83 52.29
C SER A 485 -16.62 22.16 50.92
N TYR A 486 -16.76 22.96 49.85
CA TYR A 486 -16.65 22.50 48.46
C TYR A 486 -15.23 21.97 48.17
N GLN A 487 -14.19 22.74 48.50
CA GLN A 487 -12.80 22.30 48.31
C GLN A 487 -12.46 21.04 49.10
N ARG A 488 -12.93 20.91 50.36
CA ARG A 488 -12.76 19.68 51.15
C ARG A 488 -13.44 18.48 50.49
N ARG A 489 -14.65 18.63 49.94
CA ARG A 489 -15.33 17.54 49.22
C ARG A 489 -14.62 17.17 47.93
N ARG A 490 -14.18 18.16 47.14
CA ARG A 490 -13.39 17.97 45.91
C ARG A 490 -12.06 17.27 46.18
N ALA A 491 -11.43 17.52 47.33
CA ALA A 491 -10.21 16.83 47.76
C ALA A 491 -10.46 15.40 48.29
N GLN A 492 -11.66 15.13 48.83
CA GLN A 492 -12.05 13.81 49.35
C GLN A 492 -12.61 12.88 48.28
N HIS A 493 -13.19 13.42 47.21
CA HIS A 493 -13.69 12.64 46.07
C HIS A 493 -12.55 12.48 45.05
N ARG A 494 -12.17 11.22 44.77
CA ARG A 494 -11.22 10.90 43.69
C ARG A 494 -11.69 11.50 42.37
N ALA A 495 -10.74 11.73 41.46
CA ALA A 495 -10.94 12.19 40.08
C ALA A 495 -12.28 11.71 39.49
N PRO A 496 -13.02 12.58 38.77
CA PRO A 496 -14.38 12.29 38.32
C PRO A 496 -14.45 10.89 37.74
N THR A 497 -15.14 9.98 38.44
CA THR A 497 -15.38 8.63 37.93
C THR A 497 -16.19 8.75 36.66
N ALA A 498 -15.75 8.09 35.59
CA ALA A 498 -16.27 8.19 34.23
C ALA A 498 -17.73 7.72 34.02
N ASP A 499 -18.57 7.71 35.06
CA ASP A 499 -19.89 7.06 35.08
C ASP A 499 -21.00 7.90 35.76
N THR A 500 -20.94 9.23 35.66
CA THR A 500 -22.05 10.06 36.18
C THR A 500 -23.34 9.86 35.39
N ARG A 501 -24.52 10.12 36.00
CA ARG A 501 -25.80 10.10 35.28
C ARG A 501 -25.79 11.05 34.10
N TYR A 502 -25.21 12.25 34.24
CA TYR A 502 -25.04 13.20 33.15
C TYR A 502 -24.20 12.60 32.01
N GLN A 503 -23.03 12.03 32.29
CA GLN A 503 -22.18 11.45 31.26
C GLN A 503 -22.86 10.28 30.53
N ARG A 504 -23.54 9.39 31.27
CA ARG A 504 -24.36 8.32 30.67
C ARG A 504 -25.50 8.88 29.81
N THR A 505 -26.14 9.96 30.25
CA THR A 505 -27.23 10.61 29.50
C THR A 505 -26.70 11.29 28.24
N LEU A 506 -25.56 11.97 28.32
CA LEU A 506 -24.87 12.59 27.19
C LEU A 506 -24.51 11.52 26.14
N GLN A 507 -23.83 10.45 26.57
CA GLN A 507 -23.44 9.33 25.72
C GLN A 507 -24.63 8.56 25.12
N ARG A 508 -25.81 8.62 25.76
CA ARG A 508 -27.03 7.99 25.25
C ARG A 508 -27.81 8.91 24.31
N THR A 509 -27.88 10.19 24.62
CA THR A 509 -28.76 11.17 23.95
C THR A 509 -28.10 11.77 22.72
N LEU A 510 -26.83 12.11 22.82
CA LEU A 510 -26.02 12.58 21.69
C LEU A 510 -25.34 11.43 20.94
N ARG A 511 -25.74 10.19 21.23
CA ARG A 511 -25.25 9.04 20.48
C ARG A 511 -25.73 9.15 19.05
N GLU A 512 -24.79 9.22 18.12
CA GLU A 512 -25.05 9.07 16.70
C GLU A 512 -25.86 7.79 16.46
N GLN A 513 -26.93 7.94 15.67
CA GLN A 513 -27.76 6.78 15.32
C GLN A 513 -26.97 5.84 14.41
N PRO A 514 -27.16 4.50 14.51
CA PRO A 514 -26.39 3.57 13.68
C PRO A 514 -26.48 3.83 12.17
N ASP A 515 -27.65 4.24 11.66
CA ASP A 515 -27.81 4.54 10.22
C ASP A 515 -27.06 5.80 9.81
N GLU A 516 -27.09 6.84 10.65
CA GLU A 516 -26.39 8.10 10.42
C GLU A 516 -24.87 7.89 10.40
N PHE A 517 -24.35 7.09 11.34
CA PHE A 517 -22.95 6.66 11.32
C PHE A 517 -22.57 5.97 10.00
N LEU A 518 -23.38 5.00 9.57
CA LEU A 518 -23.11 4.24 8.35
C LEU A 518 -23.10 5.16 7.12
N GLU A 519 -24.08 6.05 7.00
CA GLU A 519 -24.16 6.99 5.88
C GLU A 519 -22.96 7.96 5.85
N ARG A 520 -22.65 8.59 6.98
CA ARG A 520 -21.56 9.57 7.08
C ARG A 520 -20.21 8.91 6.87
N ARG A 521 -19.94 7.78 7.51
CA ARG A 521 -18.68 7.05 7.34
C ARG A 521 -18.50 6.59 5.90
N ASN A 522 -19.56 6.10 5.26
CA ASN A 522 -19.52 5.73 3.85
C ASN A 522 -19.16 6.93 2.96
N THR A 523 -19.74 8.10 3.20
CA THR A 523 -19.43 9.34 2.47
C THR A 523 -17.96 9.74 2.60
N PHE A 524 -17.42 9.72 3.83
CA PHE A 524 -15.99 10.00 4.06
C PHE A 524 -15.09 9.04 3.26
N LEU A 525 -15.37 7.74 3.33
CA LEU A 525 -14.57 6.72 2.64
C LEU A 525 -14.64 6.85 1.12
N MET A 526 -15.82 7.14 0.57
CA MET A 526 -15.98 7.39 -0.86
C MET A 526 -15.20 8.63 -1.31
N HIS A 527 -15.24 9.71 -0.53
CA HIS A 527 -14.46 10.91 -0.81
C HIS A 527 -12.95 10.62 -0.81
N LEU A 528 -12.47 9.84 0.17
CA LEU A 528 -11.07 9.46 0.26
C LEU A 528 -10.64 8.57 -0.92
N LEU A 529 -11.43 7.57 -1.31
CA LEU A 529 -11.15 6.71 -2.47
C LEU A 529 -11.16 7.49 -3.79
N ALA A 530 -12.04 8.48 -3.93
CA ALA A 530 -12.14 9.29 -5.14
C ALA A 530 -10.85 10.06 -5.45
N ARG A 531 -10.05 10.42 -4.42
CA ARG A 531 -8.73 11.06 -4.60
C ARG A 531 -7.73 10.17 -5.35
N PHE A 532 -7.94 8.86 -5.29
CA PHE A 532 -7.14 7.86 -5.98
C PHE A 532 -7.82 7.34 -7.26
N GLY A 533 -8.95 7.93 -7.67
CA GLY A 533 -9.70 7.53 -8.85
C GLY A 533 -10.55 6.26 -8.68
N TYR A 534 -10.78 5.78 -7.45
CA TYR A 534 -11.58 4.59 -7.20
C TYR A 534 -13.00 4.92 -6.74
N SER A 535 -13.97 4.17 -7.29
CA SER A 535 -15.34 4.11 -6.81
C SER A 535 -15.74 2.66 -6.65
N VAL A 536 -15.72 2.16 -5.41
CA VAL A 536 -16.04 0.76 -5.12
C VAL A 536 -17.43 0.66 -4.51
N ASN A 537 -18.27 -0.19 -5.10
CA ASN A 537 -19.59 -0.55 -4.60
C ASN A 537 -19.66 -2.08 -4.53
N PRO A 538 -19.24 -2.68 -3.40
CA PRO A 538 -19.13 -4.13 -3.32
C PRO A 538 -20.52 -4.76 -3.40
N TYR A 539 -20.74 -5.58 -4.43
CA TYR A 539 -21.97 -6.33 -4.57
C TYR A 539 -22.01 -7.45 -3.53
N GLN A 540 -23.08 -7.50 -2.71
CA GLN A 540 -23.23 -8.52 -1.68
C GLN A 540 -24.65 -9.12 -1.70
N PRO A 541 -24.89 -10.17 -2.50
CA PRO A 541 -26.22 -10.75 -2.69
C PRO A 541 -26.76 -11.44 -1.44
N LEU A 542 -25.90 -11.75 -0.46
CA LEU A 542 -26.29 -12.44 0.77
C LEU A 542 -27.00 -11.53 1.78
N LEU A 543 -26.86 -10.22 1.62
CA LEU A 543 -27.37 -9.23 2.55
C LEU A 543 -28.60 -8.55 1.95
N SER A 544 -29.72 -8.62 2.67
CA SER A 544 -30.96 -7.94 2.32
C SER A 544 -31.26 -6.72 3.20
N GLN A 545 -30.66 -6.67 4.39
CA GLN A 545 -30.82 -5.55 5.32
C GLN A 545 -29.92 -4.39 4.92
N SER A 546 -30.49 -3.20 4.69
CA SER A 546 -29.76 -1.98 4.31
C SER A 546 -28.56 -1.69 5.22
N ARG A 547 -28.72 -1.84 6.54
CA ARG A 547 -27.65 -1.67 7.53
C ARG A 547 -26.48 -2.61 7.31
N ALA A 548 -26.76 -3.89 7.07
CA ALA A 548 -25.72 -4.90 6.86
C ALA A 548 -24.97 -4.65 5.54
N ILE A 549 -25.70 -4.29 4.47
CA ILE A 549 -25.12 -3.92 3.18
C ILE A 549 -24.17 -2.71 3.35
N SER A 550 -24.65 -1.67 4.02
CA SER A 550 -23.86 -0.46 4.27
C SER A 550 -22.61 -0.74 5.11
N ARG A 551 -22.74 -1.58 6.15
CA ARG A 551 -21.60 -1.99 6.98
C ARG A 551 -20.56 -2.75 6.17
N HIS A 552 -20.98 -3.75 5.40
CA HIS A 552 -20.08 -4.50 4.52
C HIS A 552 -19.35 -3.60 3.52
N ALA A 553 -20.05 -2.60 2.98
CA ALA A 553 -19.48 -1.63 2.05
C ALA A 553 -18.44 -0.72 2.73
N ILE A 554 -18.68 -0.29 3.97
CA ILE A 554 -17.71 0.45 4.78
C ILE A 554 -16.46 -0.39 5.07
N ASP A 555 -16.64 -1.62 5.59
CA ASP A 555 -15.52 -2.49 5.96
C ASP A 555 -14.64 -2.84 4.75
N THR A 556 -15.25 -2.96 3.57
CA THR A 556 -14.53 -3.17 2.30
C THR A 556 -13.72 -1.94 1.90
N ARG A 557 -14.29 -0.75 2.03
CA ARG A 557 -13.61 0.52 1.67
C ARG A 557 -12.50 0.89 2.64
N GLU A 558 -12.70 0.66 3.95
CA GLU A 558 -11.65 0.83 4.97
C GLU A 558 -10.44 -0.06 4.65
N ARG A 559 -10.68 -1.36 4.42
CA ARG A 559 -9.62 -2.30 4.03
C ARG A 559 -8.95 -1.89 2.73
N LEU A 560 -9.71 -1.54 1.69
CA LEU A 560 -9.15 -1.11 0.42
C LEU A 560 -8.23 0.12 0.61
N LEU A 561 -8.68 1.15 1.32
CA LEU A 561 -7.86 2.35 1.57
C LEU A 561 -6.58 2.02 2.36
N CYS A 562 -6.67 1.18 3.39
CA CYS A 562 -5.50 0.76 4.17
C CYS A 562 -4.43 0.06 3.33
N TYR A 563 -4.84 -0.70 2.30
CA TYR A 563 -3.93 -1.46 1.44
C TYR A 563 -3.78 -0.89 0.03
N LEU A 564 -4.35 0.29 -0.26
CA LEU A 564 -4.46 0.77 -1.63
C LEU A 564 -3.09 0.98 -2.27
N SER A 565 -2.16 1.59 -1.54
CA SER A 565 -0.78 1.80 -2.00
C SER A 565 -0.12 0.48 -2.41
N ALA A 566 -0.10 -0.51 -1.51
CA ALA A 566 0.48 -1.82 -1.77
C ALA A 566 -0.24 -2.55 -2.93
N ALA A 567 -1.56 -2.51 -2.96
CA ALA A 567 -2.35 -3.23 -3.96
C ALA A 567 -2.26 -2.60 -5.37
N THR A 568 -2.09 -1.29 -5.45
CA THR A 568 -1.90 -0.58 -6.73
C THR A 568 -0.47 -0.71 -7.22
N TYR A 569 0.52 -0.57 -6.33
CA TYR A 569 1.92 -0.82 -6.66
C TYR A 569 2.07 -2.24 -7.21
N HIS A 570 1.71 -3.27 -6.42
CA HIS A 570 1.95 -4.67 -6.78
C HIS A 570 0.93 -5.27 -7.76
N ARG A 571 0.01 -4.51 -8.36
CA ARG A 571 -1.13 -5.07 -9.14
C ARG A 571 -0.73 -6.13 -10.17
N GLY A 572 0.32 -5.87 -10.95
CA GLY A 572 0.82 -6.79 -11.99
C GLY A 572 1.71 -7.92 -11.48
N ALA A 573 2.16 -7.86 -10.21
CA ALA A 573 3.17 -8.74 -9.66
C ALA A 573 2.69 -10.19 -9.63
N ALA A 574 3.52 -11.10 -10.16
CA ALA A 574 3.25 -12.52 -10.08
C ALA A 574 3.30 -13.05 -8.64
N ARG A 575 4.14 -12.42 -7.81
CA ARG A 575 4.26 -12.70 -6.38
C ARG A 575 4.76 -11.47 -5.64
N PHE A 576 4.25 -11.27 -4.44
CA PHE A 576 4.81 -10.36 -3.46
C PHE A 576 4.40 -10.81 -2.05
N GLU A 577 5.13 -10.34 -1.05
CA GLU A 577 4.82 -10.59 0.35
C GLU A 577 3.97 -9.46 0.92
N VAL A 578 2.85 -9.82 1.54
CA VAL A 578 1.99 -8.87 2.24
C VAL A 578 1.92 -9.22 3.72
N GLN A 579 2.23 -8.24 4.58
CA GLN A 579 2.04 -8.38 6.03
C GLN A 579 0.59 -8.02 6.38
N LEU A 580 -0.13 -8.98 6.94
CA LEU A 580 -1.50 -8.76 7.41
C LEU A 580 -1.51 -8.48 8.93
N PRO A 581 -2.40 -7.63 9.46
CA PRO A 581 -2.38 -7.20 10.86
C PRO A 581 -2.63 -8.36 11.83
N ASP A 582 -3.45 -9.33 11.41
CA ASP A 582 -3.86 -10.47 12.21
C ASP A 582 -2.98 -11.72 12.00
N LEU A 583 -1.91 -11.61 11.19
CA LEU A 583 -0.99 -12.69 10.91
C LEU A 583 0.40 -12.45 11.53
N PRO A 584 1.02 -13.45 12.15
CA PRO A 584 2.37 -13.33 12.71
C PRO A 584 3.46 -13.26 11.62
N GLU A 585 3.19 -13.76 10.42
CA GLU A 585 4.16 -13.85 9.31
C GLU A 585 3.57 -13.25 8.04
N ALA A 586 4.46 -12.74 7.17
CA ALA A 586 4.09 -12.24 5.86
C ALA A 586 3.58 -13.36 4.95
N HIS A 587 2.61 -13.03 4.10
CA HIS A 587 1.97 -13.98 3.22
C HIS A 587 2.31 -13.72 1.75
N GLU A 588 2.73 -14.76 1.02
CA GLU A 588 3.01 -14.69 -0.43
C GLU A 588 1.74 -14.83 -1.28
N THR A 589 1.40 -13.82 -2.08
CA THR A 589 0.27 -13.85 -3.03
C THR A 589 0.61 -13.09 -4.31
N SER A 590 -0.23 -13.19 -5.35
CA SER A 590 -0.11 -12.34 -6.54
C SER A 590 -0.83 -11.01 -6.36
N GLY A 591 -0.38 -9.98 -7.08
CA GLY A 591 -0.98 -8.65 -7.06
C GLY A 591 -2.46 -8.64 -7.39
N LEU A 592 -2.82 -9.31 -8.49
CA LEU A 592 -4.20 -9.39 -8.96
C LEU A 592 -5.10 -10.15 -7.97
N GLU A 593 -4.63 -11.26 -7.41
CA GLU A 593 -5.38 -12.01 -6.38
C GLU A 593 -5.67 -11.12 -5.18
N PHE A 594 -4.63 -10.47 -4.64
CA PHE A 594 -4.75 -9.56 -3.50
C PHE A 594 -5.75 -8.43 -3.76
N PHE A 595 -5.66 -7.81 -4.94
CA PHE A 595 -6.52 -6.69 -5.29
C PHE A 595 -7.99 -7.11 -5.47
N LEU A 596 -8.26 -8.25 -6.11
CA LEU A 596 -9.63 -8.78 -6.24
C LEU A 596 -10.26 -9.10 -4.88
N TYR A 597 -9.46 -9.57 -3.92
CA TYR A 597 -9.95 -9.78 -2.55
C TYR A 597 -10.36 -8.47 -1.86
N LEU A 598 -9.58 -7.41 -2.03
CA LEU A 598 -9.94 -6.08 -1.53
C LEU A 598 -11.23 -5.54 -2.17
N LEU A 599 -11.41 -5.73 -3.48
CA LEU A 599 -12.59 -5.23 -4.21
C LEU A 599 -13.88 -6.01 -3.91
N THR A 600 -13.76 -7.30 -3.63
CA THR A 600 -14.91 -8.18 -3.36
C THR A 600 -15.38 -8.13 -1.92
N GLY A 601 -14.54 -7.63 -1.00
CA GLY A 601 -14.83 -7.65 0.44
C GLY A 601 -14.95 -9.06 1.01
N ILE A 602 -14.60 -10.09 0.24
CA ILE A 602 -14.42 -11.46 0.74
C ILE A 602 -13.31 -11.37 1.80
N GLU A 603 -13.54 -11.96 2.97
CA GLU A 603 -12.66 -11.83 4.13
C GLU A 603 -11.37 -12.63 3.97
N TYR A 604 -10.64 -12.44 2.88
CA TYR A 604 -9.33 -13.06 2.63
C TYR A 604 -8.38 -12.98 3.82
N PHE A 605 -8.38 -11.81 4.47
CA PHE A 605 -7.54 -11.46 5.60
C PHE A 605 -7.86 -12.30 6.84
N GLU A 606 -9.15 -12.57 7.08
CA GLU A 606 -9.59 -13.47 8.15
C GLU A 606 -9.53 -14.95 7.73
N LEU A 607 -9.68 -15.25 6.44
CA LEU A 607 -9.66 -16.62 5.88
C LEU A 607 -8.28 -17.26 5.86
N LYS A 608 -7.22 -16.45 5.72
CA LYS A 608 -5.84 -16.94 5.80
C LYS A 608 -5.26 -16.89 7.21
N ALA A 609 -5.76 -15.98 8.07
CA ALA A 609 -5.46 -15.95 9.50
C ALA A 609 -6.22 -17.00 10.31
N ALA A 610 -7.46 -17.31 9.92
CA ALA A 610 -8.25 -18.39 10.50
C ALA A 610 -7.84 -19.76 9.93
N ARG A 611 -6.59 -20.13 10.22
CA ARG A 611 -6.02 -21.48 10.25
C ARG A 611 -5.72 -22.07 8.85
N HIS A 612 -4.56 -22.69 8.74
CA HIS A 612 -4.02 -23.45 7.59
C HIS A 612 -4.89 -24.66 7.15
N GLN A 613 -6.21 -24.58 7.24
CA GLN A 613 -7.10 -25.71 7.06
C GLN A 613 -7.50 -25.89 5.60
N THR A 614 -7.16 -27.06 5.10
CA THR A 614 -7.62 -27.58 3.82
C THR A 614 -9.14 -27.73 3.81
N LEU A 615 -9.75 -27.79 2.62
CA LEU A 615 -11.15 -28.15 2.43
C LEU A 615 -11.47 -29.51 3.10
N ALA A 616 -10.52 -30.45 3.06
CA ALA A 616 -10.62 -31.73 3.76
C ALA A 616 -10.73 -31.56 5.28
N GLU A 617 -9.93 -30.70 5.89
CA GLU A 617 -10.01 -30.39 7.33
C GLU A 617 -11.32 -29.69 7.70
N LEU A 618 -11.84 -28.81 6.84
CA LEU A 618 -13.16 -28.21 7.04
C LEU A 618 -14.27 -29.26 6.98
N ALA A 619 -14.19 -30.19 6.02
CA ALA A 619 -15.13 -31.30 5.92
C ALA A 619 -15.06 -32.25 7.13
N ALA A 620 -13.86 -32.50 7.65
CA ALA A 620 -13.64 -33.33 8.86
C ALA A 620 -14.33 -32.77 10.12
N ARG A 621 -14.66 -31.47 10.15
CA ARG A 621 -15.46 -30.88 11.23
C ARG A 621 -16.93 -31.34 11.22
N VAL A 622 -17.39 -31.98 10.15
CA VAL A 622 -18.76 -32.48 9.99
C VAL A 622 -18.73 -33.97 9.76
N HIS A 623 -19.21 -34.73 10.75
CA HIS A 623 -19.32 -36.18 10.65
C HIS A 623 -20.70 -36.57 10.13
N LEU A 624 -20.75 -37.32 9.04
CA LEU A 624 -21.98 -37.80 8.40
C LEU A 624 -22.27 -39.24 8.81
N ALA A 625 -23.52 -39.53 9.19
CA ALA A 625 -23.94 -40.89 9.55
C ALA A 625 -23.69 -41.88 8.41
N GLY A 626 -22.97 -42.97 8.68
CA GLY A 626 -22.58 -43.99 7.69
C GLY A 626 -21.09 -44.00 7.33
N ARG A 627 -20.29 -43.00 7.74
CA ARG A 627 -18.82 -42.99 7.59
C ARG A 627 -18.11 -43.45 8.87
N GLY A 628 -17.70 -44.71 8.93
CA GLY A 628 -16.98 -45.25 10.10
C GLY A 628 -17.85 -45.34 11.36
N THR A 629 -17.54 -46.28 12.26
CA THR A 629 -18.33 -46.45 13.50
C THR A 629 -18.08 -45.36 14.54
N GLU A 630 -16.99 -44.59 14.42
CA GLU A 630 -16.65 -43.51 15.36
C GLU A 630 -16.44 -42.15 14.67
N PRO A 631 -16.94 -41.05 15.26
CA PRO A 631 -16.75 -39.70 14.72
C PRO A 631 -15.31 -39.22 14.89
N GLU A 632 -14.78 -38.58 13.84
CA GLU A 632 -13.43 -38.03 13.87
C GLU A 632 -13.18 -37.12 15.08
N PRO A 633 -11.95 -37.09 15.63
CA PRO A 633 -11.61 -36.24 16.78
C PRO A 633 -11.92 -34.74 16.55
N GLN A 634 -11.85 -34.29 15.30
CA GLN A 634 -12.06 -32.90 14.90
C GLN A 634 -13.53 -32.54 14.63
N ALA A 635 -14.43 -33.53 14.63
CA ALA A 635 -15.84 -33.33 14.34
C ALA A 635 -16.52 -32.42 15.38
N GLN A 636 -17.11 -31.34 14.92
CA GLN A 636 -17.88 -30.39 15.72
C GLN A 636 -19.39 -30.67 15.61
N LEU A 637 -19.82 -31.17 14.45
CA LEU A 637 -21.21 -31.45 14.12
C LEU A 637 -21.37 -32.90 13.66
N LEU A 638 -22.34 -33.61 14.22
CA LEU A 638 -22.77 -34.94 13.82
C LEU A 638 -24.08 -34.80 13.03
N VAL A 639 -24.13 -35.33 11.82
CA VAL A 639 -25.29 -35.25 10.92
C VAL A 639 -25.91 -36.62 10.79
N ARG A 640 -27.14 -36.78 11.28
CA ARG A 640 -27.90 -38.03 11.20
C ARG A 640 -29.06 -37.86 10.22
N GLY A 641 -29.06 -38.68 9.17
CA GLY A 641 -30.04 -38.62 8.09
C GLY A 641 -29.45 -39.07 6.76
N ASP A 642 -30.24 -38.96 5.70
CA ASP A 642 -29.88 -39.34 4.32
C ASP A 642 -28.98 -38.26 3.67
N VAL A 643 -27.73 -38.15 4.15
CA VAL A 643 -26.72 -37.19 3.68
C VAL A 643 -25.42 -37.96 3.33
N PRO A 644 -25.25 -38.40 2.07
CA PRO A 644 -24.21 -39.37 1.69
C PRO A 644 -22.78 -38.80 1.73
N ASP A 645 -22.62 -37.50 1.48
CA ASP A 645 -21.33 -36.84 1.38
C ASP A 645 -21.38 -35.36 1.81
N PHE A 646 -20.20 -34.73 1.85
CA PHE A 646 -20.09 -33.34 2.30
C PHE A 646 -20.75 -32.35 1.33
N ALA A 647 -20.75 -32.63 0.02
CA ALA A 647 -21.44 -31.77 -0.95
C ALA A 647 -22.97 -31.82 -0.77
N ALA A 648 -23.54 -32.97 -0.43
CA ALA A 648 -24.93 -33.10 0.00
C ALA A 648 -25.20 -32.30 1.28
N PHE A 649 -24.26 -32.32 2.24
CA PHE A 649 -24.35 -31.46 3.42
C PHE A 649 -24.31 -29.96 3.08
N LEU A 650 -23.47 -29.52 2.14
CA LEU A 650 -23.43 -28.12 1.69
C LEU A 650 -24.75 -27.69 1.03
N ARG A 651 -25.36 -28.55 0.20
CA ARG A 651 -26.70 -28.33 -0.37
C ARG A 651 -27.77 -28.22 0.74
N LEU A 652 -27.68 -29.09 1.75
CA LEU A 652 -28.54 -29.02 2.92
C LEU A 652 -28.35 -27.71 3.68
N MET A 653 -27.11 -27.25 3.88
CA MET A 653 -26.78 -25.99 4.53
C MET A 653 -27.42 -24.79 3.83
N GLN A 654 -27.44 -24.80 2.49
CA GLN A 654 -28.10 -23.77 1.68
C GLN A 654 -29.63 -23.80 1.87
N GLN A 655 -30.25 -24.98 1.89
CA GLN A 655 -31.70 -25.16 2.03
C GLN A 655 -32.21 -24.91 3.46
N ALA A 656 -31.40 -25.21 4.47
CA ALA A 656 -31.69 -25.01 5.90
C ALA A 656 -31.92 -23.55 6.31
N ARG A 657 -31.77 -22.60 5.38
CA ARG A 657 -31.97 -21.17 5.64
C ARG A 657 -33.37 -20.67 5.27
N THR A 658 -34.13 -21.39 4.44
CA THR A 658 -35.56 -21.07 4.19
C THR A 658 -36.46 -21.62 5.29
N THR A 659 -36.02 -22.70 5.94
CA THR A 659 -36.75 -23.37 7.03
C THR A 659 -35.86 -23.42 8.26
N PRO A 660 -36.13 -22.62 9.32
CA PRO A 660 -35.24 -22.55 10.48
C PRO A 660 -35.12 -23.90 11.19
N PRO A 661 -33.94 -24.23 11.78
CA PRO A 661 -33.77 -25.47 12.52
C PRO A 661 -34.71 -25.53 13.73
N ARG A 662 -35.43 -26.63 13.87
CA ARG A 662 -36.25 -26.91 15.06
C ARG A 662 -35.36 -27.50 16.14
N ARG A 663 -35.39 -26.92 17.35
CA ARG A 663 -34.66 -27.49 18.50
C ARG A 663 -35.26 -28.86 18.88
N LEU A 664 -34.41 -29.88 19.03
CA LEU A 664 -34.78 -31.19 19.56
C LEU A 664 -34.30 -31.34 21.02
N THR A 665 -33.03 -31.07 21.26
CA THR A 665 -32.40 -31.18 22.59
C THR A 665 -31.54 -29.93 22.86
N PRO A 666 -30.89 -29.78 24.03
CA PRO A 666 -29.91 -28.72 24.26
C PRO A 666 -28.70 -28.78 23.32
N THR A 667 -28.46 -29.93 22.66
CA THR A 667 -27.30 -30.16 21.79
C THR A 667 -27.68 -30.65 20.40
N ALA A 668 -28.97 -30.75 20.06
CA ALA A 668 -29.42 -31.21 18.75
C ALA A 668 -30.55 -30.35 18.17
N VAL A 669 -30.51 -30.18 16.85
CA VAL A 669 -31.56 -29.54 16.04
C VAL A 669 -32.00 -30.46 14.91
N GLN A 670 -33.22 -30.28 14.44
CA GLN A 670 -33.78 -30.94 13.27
C GLN A 670 -33.96 -29.93 12.16
N LEU A 671 -33.54 -30.32 10.96
CA LEU A 671 -33.84 -29.64 9.71
C LEU A 671 -34.78 -30.53 8.89
N THR A 672 -35.73 -29.92 8.20
CA THR A 672 -36.59 -30.62 7.24
C THR A 672 -36.18 -30.20 5.85
N VAL A 673 -35.68 -31.16 5.07
CA VAL A 673 -35.17 -30.93 3.71
C VAL A 673 -35.90 -31.87 2.76
N GLY A 674 -36.62 -31.32 1.78
CA GLY A 674 -37.39 -32.12 0.83
C GLY A 674 -38.40 -33.07 1.50
N GLY A 675 -38.92 -32.70 2.68
CA GLY A 675 -39.84 -33.53 3.47
C GLY A 675 -39.17 -34.60 4.36
N LYS A 676 -37.85 -34.81 4.28
CA LYS A 676 -37.11 -35.75 5.14
C LYS A 676 -36.46 -35.01 6.33
N PRO A 677 -36.54 -35.57 7.56
CA PRO A 677 -35.86 -35.00 8.71
C PRO A 677 -34.36 -35.33 8.71
N VAL A 678 -33.53 -34.34 8.97
CA VAL A 678 -32.09 -34.49 9.22
C VAL A 678 -31.78 -33.90 10.60
N GLU A 679 -31.18 -34.70 11.47
CA GLU A 679 -30.78 -34.28 12.81
C GLU A 679 -29.31 -33.84 12.81
N LEU A 680 -29.03 -32.69 13.43
CA LEU A 680 -27.70 -32.16 13.64
C LEU A 680 -27.41 -32.10 15.13
N GLU A 681 -26.45 -32.89 15.59
CA GLU A 681 -26.03 -32.99 16.99
C GLU A 681 -24.63 -32.40 17.18
N LEU A 682 -24.47 -31.49 18.14
CA LEU A 682 -23.18 -30.89 18.49
C LEU A 682 -22.41 -31.83 19.42
N ARG A 683 -21.12 -32.05 19.17
CA ARG A 683 -20.29 -32.79 20.13
C ARG A 683 -20.12 -32.00 21.43
N ARG A 684 -20.46 -32.62 22.56
CA ARG A 684 -20.36 -32.06 23.92
C ARG A 684 -18.90 -31.87 24.33
N LYS A 685 -18.29 -30.75 23.93
CA LYS A 685 -17.05 -30.16 24.50
C LYS A 685 -16.78 -28.72 23.99
N LEU A 686 -17.81 -27.97 23.61
CA LEU A 686 -17.67 -26.58 23.14
C LEU A 686 -18.17 -25.58 24.21
N PRO A 687 -17.29 -24.82 24.89
CA PRO A 687 -17.65 -23.93 26.00
C PRO A 687 -18.70 -22.86 25.66
N ARG A 688 -18.82 -22.48 24.38
CA ARG A 688 -19.68 -21.38 23.89
C ARG A 688 -21.14 -21.74 23.64
N VAL A 689 -21.51 -23.03 23.60
CA VAL A 689 -22.90 -23.46 23.26
C VAL A 689 -23.89 -23.14 24.39
N ALA A 690 -23.41 -23.12 25.64
CA ALA A 690 -24.25 -22.89 26.83
C ALA A 690 -24.82 -21.45 26.92
N GLN A 691 -24.26 -20.49 26.20
CA GLN A 691 -24.66 -19.07 26.29
C GLN A 691 -25.59 -18.60 25.15
N VAL A 692 -25.57 -19.27 23.98
CA VAL A 692 -26.23 -18.77 22.74
C VAL A 692 -27.38 -19.69 22.28
N GLY A 693 -27.42 -20.94 22.77
CA GLY A 693 -28.43 -21.93 22.38
C GLY A 693 -28.12 -22.60 21.04
N VAL A 694 -28.55 -23.86 20.90
CA VAL A 694 -28.13 -24.75 19.80
C VAL A 694 -28.53 -24.27 18.40
N VAL A 695 -29.70 -23.66 18.25
CA VAL A 695 -30.21 -23.19 16.95
C VAL A 695 -29.35 -22.02 16.42
N GLN A 696 -29.08 -21.02 17.27
CA GLN A 696 -28.25 -19.87 16.91
C GLN A 696 -26.80 -20.30 16.65
N TRP A 697 -26.29 -21.26 17.43
CA TRP A 697 -24.96 -21.82 17.19
C TRP A 697 -24.86 -22.47 15.80
N VAL A 698 -25.82 -23.32 15.41
CA VAL A 698 -25.83 -23.98 14.10
C VAL A 698 -25.91 -22.96 12.96
N GLN A 699 -26.76 -21.93 13.10
CA GLN A 699 -26.84 -20.86 12.12
C GLN A 699 -25.52 -20.11 11.96
N ARG A 700 -24.84 -19.78 13.07
CA ARG A 700 -23.52 -19.13 13.04
C ARG A 700 -22.44 -20.05 12.49
N TYR A 701 -22.48 -21.34 12.81
CA TYR A 701 -21.57 -22.35 12.27
C TYR A 701 -21.70 -22.45 10.75
N PHE A 702 -22.92 -22.54 10.22
CA PHE A 702 -23.18 -22.55 8.79
C PHE A 702 -22.69 -21.28 8.09
N GLN A 703 -22.91 -20.11 8.70
CA GLN A 703 -22.38 -18.86 8.18
C GLN A 703 -20.85 -18.87 8.12
N THR A 704 -20.20 -19.23 9.24
CA THR A 704 -18.74 -19.24 9.35
C THR A 704 -18.12 -20.26 8.39
N LEU A 705 -18.76 -21.42 8.21
CA LEU A 705 -18.29 -22.44 7.28
C LEU A 705 -18.42 -21.98 5.83
N ASP A 706 -19.52 -21.33 5.45
CA ASP A 706 -19.72 -20.77 4.11
C ASP A 706 -18.69 -19.67 3.80
N GLU A 707 -18.47 -18.73 4.73
CA GLU A 707 -17.41 -17.72 4.66
C GLU A 707 -16.03 -18.41 4.48
N GLN A 708 -15.73 -19.46 5.24
CA GLN A 708 -14.50 -20.27 5.13
C GLN A 708 -14.29 -20.99 3.80
N LEU A 709 -15.37 -21.23 3.06
CA LEU A 709 -15.37 -21.85 1.76
C LEU A 709 -15.27 -20.82 0.62
N GLU A 710 -15.50 -19.52 0.86
CA GLU A 710 -15.36 -18.43 -0.11
C GLU A 710 -13.89 -18.06 -0.39
N ARG A 711 -13.07 -19.06 -0.79
CA ARG A 711 -11.66 -18.87 -1.16
C ARG A 711 -11.45 -19.05 -2.67
N PHE A 712 -10.47 -18.38 -3.24
CA PHE A 712 -10.05 -18.59 -4.62
C PHE A 712 -8.54 -18.62 -4.76
N TYR A 713 -8.07 -19.24 -5.85
CA TYR A 713 -6.65 -19.45 -6.14
C TYR A 713 -6.33 -18.84 -7.49
N LEU A 714 -5.21 -18.12 -7.60
CA LEU A 714 -4.63 -17.75 -8.90
C LEU A 714 -3.45 -18.68 -9.21
N LEU A 715 -3.45 -19.28 -10.40
CA LEU A 715 -2.31 -20.01 -10.95
C LEU A 715 -1.85 -19.33 -12.23
N ASP A 716 -0.61 -18.85 -12.21
CA ASP A 716 0.11 -18.35 -13.39
C ASP A 716 0.62 -19.53 -14.22
N HIS A 717 0.19 -19.65 -15.48
CA HIS A 717 0.47 -20.83 -16.30
C HIS A 717 1.95 -20.95 -16.67
N VAL A 718 2.73 -19.86 -16.66
CA VAL A 718 4.17 -19.91 -16.95
C VAL A 718 4.92 -20.82 -15.97
N LEU A 719 4.37 -21.01 -14.77
CA LEU A 719 4.94 -21.88 -13.73
C LEU A 719 4.73 -23.38 -14.00
N LEU A 720 3.80 -23.70 -14.91
CA LEU A 720 3.50 -25.07 -15.34
C LEU A 720 4.38 -25.53 -16.51
N TRP A 721 5.27 -24.67 -17.01
CA TRP A 721 6.14 -25.01 -18.12
C TRP A 721 7.00 -26.26 -17.81
N PRO A 722 7.04 -27.27 -18.71
CA PRO A 722 7.84 -28.48 -18.54
C PRO A 722 9.33 -28.20 -18.43
N THR A 723 10.06 -28.97 -17.62
CA THR A 723 11.49 -28.70 -17.38
C THR A 723 12.37 -29.00 -18.59
N ASP A 724 11.96 -29.95 -19.43
CA ASP A 724 12.63 -30.37 -20.67
C ASP A 724 12.27 -29.49 -21.89
N GLY A 725 11.41 -28.48 -21.70
CA GLY A 725 10.96 -27.57 -22.74
C GLY A 725 9.93 -28.16 -23.72
N SER A 726 9.59 -29.44 -23.61
CA SER A 726 8.66 -30.11 -24.51
C SER A 726 7.45 -30.65 -23.74
N ALA A 727 6.24 -30.32 -24.15
CA ALA A 727 5.03 -30.83 -23.48
C ALA A 727 4.79 -32.35 -23.71
N GLY A 728 5.71 -33.03 -24.41
CA GLY A 728 5.56 -34.41 -24.88
C GLY A 728 4.49 -34.59 -25.96
N PRO A 729 4.40 -35.78 -26.59
CA PRO A 729 3.34 -36.09 -27.55
C PRO A 729 1.96 -36.04 -26.87
N GLY A 730 1.07 -35.14 -27.32
CA GLY A 730 -0.27 -34.93 -26.74
C GLY A 730 -0.36 -33.88 -25.62
N GLY A 731 0.76 -33.22 -25.28
CA GLY A 731 0.79 -32.07 -24.37
C GLY A 731 0.07 -30.83 -24.91
N PRO A 732 -0.19 -29.81 -24.07
CA PRO A 732 -0.73 -28.53 -24.56
C PRO A 732 0.24 -27.83 -25.51
N GLU A 733 -0.32 -26.99 -26.39
CA GLU A 733 0.46 -26.04 -27.18
C GLU A 733 1.15 -25.00 -26.29
N ALA A 734 2.25 -24.42 -26.78
CA ALA A 734 3.00 -23.37 -26.09
C ALA A 734 2.11 -22.20 -25.63
N SER A 735 1.09 -21.87 -26.41
CA SER A 735 0.10 -20.82 -26.14
C SER A 735 -0.63 -20.99 -24.81
N PHE A 736 -0.78 -22.22 -24.31
CA PHE A 736 -1.41 -22.50 -23.01
C PHE A 736 -0.65 -21.88 -21.83
N PHE A 737 0.68 -21.81 -21.93
CA PHE A 737 1.53 -21.34 -20.85
C PHE A 737 1.88 -19.85 -20.96
N GLN A 738 1.64 -19.24 -22.11
CA GLN A 738 2.07 -17.89 -22.46
C GLN A 738 1.02 -16.87 -22.12
N TYR A 739 1.36 -15.93 -21.24
CA TYR A 739 0.47 -14.83 -20.88
C TYR A 739 -0.93 -15.28 -20.46
N GLN A 740 -1.03 -16.43 -19.78
CA GLN A 740 -2.27 -16.94 -19.23
C GLN A 740 -2.17 -17.16 -17.73
N ALA A 741 -3.27 -16.86 -17.04
CA ALA A 741 -3.49 -17.27 -15.67
C ALA A 741 -4.90 -17.84 -15.53
N THR A 742 -5.12 -18.68 -14.53
CA THR A 742 -6.44 -19.17 -14.17
C THR A 742 -6.75 -18.85 -12.72
N LEU A 743 -7.90 -18.21 -12.50
CA LEU A 743 -8.56 -18.08 -11.22
C LEU A 743 -9.49 -19.26 -11.00
N VAL A 744 -9.30 -19.98 -9.89
CA VAL A 744 -10.10 -21.14 -9.51
C VAL A 744 -10.96 -20.80 -8.30
N LEU A 745 -12.28 -20.88 -8.47
CA LEU A 745 -13.30 -20.50 -7.48
C LEU A 745 -14.28 -21.64 -7.22
N PRO A 746 -14.88 -21.72 -6.01
CA PRO A 746 -15.97 -22.63 -5.73
C PRO A 746 -17.25 -22.18 -6.43
N SER A 747 -17.97 -23.12 -7.00
CA SER A 747 -19.29 -22.92 -7.59
C SER A 747 -20.43 -23.01 -6.57
N PHE A 748 -20.14 -23.55 -5.38
CA PHE A 748 -21.12 -24.07 -4.42
C PHE A 748 -21.27 -23.24 -3.14
N THR A 749 -20.50 -22.18 -2.93
CA THR A 749 -20.76 -21.30 -1.76
C THR A 749 -22.06 -20.54 -2.00
N ARG A 750 -22.70 -20.07 -0.93
CA ARG A 750 -23.96 -19.34 -1.06
C ARG A 750 -23.81 -18.12 -1.97
N ARG A 751 -22.76 -17.31 -1.79
CA ARG A 751 -22.51 -16.13 -2.60
C ARG A 751 -22.35 -16.46 -4.09
N PHE A 752 -21.65 -17.55 -4.41
CA PHE A 752 -21.31 -17.91 -5.78
C PHE A 752 -22.38 -18.75 -6.50
N SER A 753 -23.34 -19.30 -5.76
CA SER A 753 -24.43 -20.12 -6.33
C SER A 753 -25.74 -19.35 -6.54
N LEU A 754 -25.91 -18.20 -5.91
CA LEU A 754 -27.12 -17.39 -6.03
C LEU A 754 -27.28 -16.77 -7.41
N ARG A 755 -28.50 -16.86 -7.93
CA ARG A 755 -28.98 -16.09 -9.09
C ARG A 755 -30.08 -15.15 -8.60
N THR A 756 -29.91 -13.85 -8.80
CA THR A 756 -30.89 -12.84 -8.39
C THR A 756 -31.61 -12.33 -9.63
N GLU A 757 -32.94 -12.48 -9.68
CA GLU A 757 -33.77 -11.87 -10.72
C GLU A 757 -33.85 -10.36 -10.47
N ALA A 758 -33.57 -9.55 -11.50
CA ALA A 758 -33.77 -8.10 -11.44
C ALA A 758 -35.26 -7.78 -11.26
N LYS A 759 -35.56 -6.65 -10.61
CA LYS A 759 -36.95 -6.16 -10.42
C LYS A 759 -37.74 -6.07 -11.74
N ASP A 760 -37.03 -5.93 -12.85
CA ASP A 760 -37.57 -5.74 -14.19
C ASP A 760 -37.91 -7.09 -14.87
N HIS A 761 -37.67 -8.23 -14.19
CA HIS A 761 -37.88 -9.61 -14.65
C HIS A 761 -37.21 -9.96 -16.00
N ARG A 762 -36.26 -9.13 -16.46
CA ARG A 762 -35.60 -9.24 -17.77
C ARG A 762 -34.10 -9.52 -17.70
N SER A 763 -33.46 -9.32 -16.54
CA SER A 763 -32.04 -9.61 -16.33
C SER A 763 -31.86 -10.39 -15.02
N THR A 764 -31.02 -11.41 -15.05
CA THR A 764 -30.56 -12.14 -13.86
C THR A 764 -29.11 -11.73 -13.67
N TYR A 765 -28.75 -11.15 -12.53
CA TYR A 765 -27.35 -10.86 -12.22
C TYR A 765 -26.86 -11.82 -11.14
N SER A 766 -25.78 -12.53 -11.42
CA SER A 766 -25.12 -13.41 -10.45
C SER A 766 -23.85 -12.76 -9.90
N TYR A 767 -23.44 -13.16 -8.69
CA TYR A 767 -22.14 -12.73 -8.18
C TYR A 767 -20.98 -13.17 -9.10
N ARG A 768 -21.16 -14.26 -9.86
CA ARG A 768 -20.13 -14.75 -10.79
C ARG A 768 -19.86 -13.76 -11.90
N GLU A 769 -20.90 -13.15 -12.47
CA GLU A 769 -20.78 -12.11 -13.49
C GLU A 769 -20.13 -10.85 -12.92
N TYR A 770 -20.52 -10.45 -11.70
CA TYR A 770 -19.84 -9.35 -10.99
C TYR A 770 -18.35 -9.64 -10.80
N PHE A 771 -17.99 -10.84 -10.35
CA PHE A 771 -16.60 -11.23 -10.16
C PHE A 771 -15.82 -11.27 -11.48
N GLN A 772 -16.41 -11.83 -12.54
CA GLN A 772 -15.80 -11.84 -13.88
C GLN A 772 -15.59 -10.42 -14.41
N TYR A 773 -16.57 -9.53 -14.25
CA TYR A 773 -16.42 -8.11 -14.56
C TYR A 773 -15.26 -7.48 -13.79
N LEU A 774 -15.11 -7.77 -12.49
CA LEU A 774 -13.95 -7.28 -11.73
C LEU A 774 -12.62 -7.80 -12.29
N VAL A 775 -12.56 -9.06 -12.71
CA VAL A 775 -11.35 -9.62 -13.34
C VAL A 775 -11.04 -8.88 -14.64
N GLU A 776 -12.03 -8.72 -15.52
CA GLU A 776 -11.86 -8.03 -16.81
C GLU A 776 -11.41 -6.57 -16.66
N GLN A 777 -11.94 -5.85 -15.66
CA GLN A 777 -11.58 -4.45 -15.44
C GLN A 777 -10.21 -4.25 -14.76
N ASN A 778 -9.67 -5.27 -14.11
CA ASN A 778 -8.50 -5.11 -13.24
C ASN A 778 -7.31 -6.02 -13.58
N ALA A 779 -7.48 -7.02 -14.46
CA ALA A 779 -6.39 -7.85 -14.95
C ALA A 779 -5.39 -7.03 -15.78
N PRO A 780 -4.08 -7.36 -15.74
CA PRO A 780 -3.10 -6.77 -16.64
C PRO A 780 -3.47 -6.99 -18.11
N ALA A 781 -3.34 -5.95 -18.94
CA ALA A 781 -3.81 -5.98 -20.33
C ALA A 781 -3.12 -7.03 -21.21
N HIS A 782 -1.89 -7.43 -20.87
CA HIS A 782 -1.15 -8.46 -21.59
C HIS A 782 -1.55 -9.89 -21.20
N LEU A 783 -2.34 -10.07 -20.13
CA LEU A 783 -2.63 -11.35 -19.51
C LEU A 783 -4.07 -11.81 -19.81
N LEU A 784 -4.22 -13.00 -20.38
CA LEU A 784 -5.51 -13.69 -20.45
C LEU A 784 -5.80 -14.37 -19.10
N VAL A 785 -6.86 -13.92 -18.42
CA VAL A 785 -7.27 -14.51 -17.13
C VAL A 785 -8.53 -15.34 -17.32
N ASN A 786 -8.40 -16.66 -17.16
CA ASN A 786 -9.51 -17.59 -17.16
C ASN A 786 -10.16 -17.69 -15.77
N VAL A 787 -11.47 -17.89 -15.71
CA VAL A 787 -12.21 -18.02 -14.44
C VAL A 787 -12.92 -19.37 -14.38
N LEU A 788 -12.38 -20.30 -13.59
CA LEU A 788 -12.93 -21.64 -13.37
C LEU A 788 -13.81 -21.68 -12.13
N TRP A 789 -15.07 -22.10 -12.31
CA TRP A 789 -16.01 -22.34 -11.23
C TRP A 789 -16.17 -23.85 -11.01
N LEU A 790 -15.66 -24.37 -9.88
CA LEU A 790 -15.56 -25.81 -9.62
C LEU A 790 -16.58 -26.31 -8.59
N SER A 791 -17.03 -27.55 -8.72
CA SER A 791 -17.78 -28.25 -7.65
C SER A 791 -16.92 -28.42 -6.39
N TYR A 792 -17.51 -28.89 -5.29
CA TYR A 792 -16.75 -29.15 -4.06
C TYR A 792 -15.68 -30.22 -4.29
N GLU A 793 -16.04 -31.30 -4.99
CA GLU A 793 -15.16 -32.42 -5.31
C GLU A 793 -14.02 -31.98 -6.24
N GLU A 794 -14.35 -31.22 -7.28
CA GLU A 794 -13.37 -30.68 -8.22
C GLU A 794 -12.41 -29.71 -7.53
N LEU A 795 -12.91 -28.82 -6.67
CA LEU A 795 -12.09 -27.87 -5.92
C LEU A 795 -11.21 -28.58 -4.88
N GLN A 796 -11.70 -29.64 -4.24
CA GLN A 796 -10.90 -30.45 -3.32
C GLN A 796 -9.76 -31.18 -4.05
N ALA A 797 -10.05 -31.73 -5.24
CA ALA A 797 -9.03 -32.32 -6.11
C ALA A 797 -8.00 -31.27 -6.54
N TRP A 798 -8.46 -30.09 -6.96
CA TRP A 798 -7.59 -28.95 -7.27
C TRP A 798 -6.68 -28.56 -6.09
N GLU A 799 -7.25 -28.35 -4.90
CA GLU A 799 -6.49 -27.93 -3.71
C GLU A 799 -5.39 -28.95 -3.37
N THR A 800 -5.69 -30.24 -3.51
CA THR A 800 -4.70 -31.31 -3.31
C THR A 800 -3.52 -31.20 -4.28
N LEU A 801 -3.82 -31.04 -5.59
CA LEU A 801 -2.79 -30.89 -6.63
C LEU A 801 -1.99 -29.60 -6.46
N TYR A 802 -2.68 -28.49 -6.16
CA TYR A 802 -2.09 -27.18 -5.98
C TYR A 802 -1.16 -27.13 -4.76
N LEU A 803 -1.56 -27.72 -3.63
CA LEU A 803 -0.71 -27.81 -2.44
C LEU A 803 0.51 -28.71 -2.67
N ALA A 804 0.35 -29.83 -3.39
CA ALA A 804 1.48 -30.68 -3.77
C ALA A 804 2.49 -29.93 -4.65
N PHE A 805 2.00 -29.16 -5.64
CA PHE A 805 2.82 -28.30 -6.48
C PHE A 805 3.53 -27.21 -5.68
N ARG A 806 2.85 -26.50 -4.78
CA ARG A 806 3.48 -25.50 -3.91
C ARG A 806 4.55 -26.11 -3.01
N ALA A 807 4.29 -27.29 -2.44
CA ALA A 807 5.26 -28.00 -1.60
C ALA A 807 6.51 -28.40 -2.40
N ALA A 808 6.34 -28.91 -3.62
CA ALA A 808 7.45 -29.22 -4.52
C ALA A 808 8.27 -27.97 -4.87
N ARG A 809 7.62 -26.83 -5.15
CA ARG A 809 8.32 -25.56 -5.44
C ARG A 809 9.19 -25.08 -4.28
N ARG A 810 8.75 -25.28 -3.04
CA ARG A 810 9.51 -24.91 -1.85
C ARG A 810 10.77 -25.76 -1.64
N ARG A 811 10.82 -26.98 -2.18
CA ARG A 811 11.99 -27.88 -2.07
C ARG A 811 13.11 -27.53 -3.05
N LEU A 812 12.84 -26.69 -4.05
CA LEU A 812 13.81 -26.24 -5.07
C LEU A 812 14.46 -27.37 -5.87
N ASN A 813 13.85 -28.55 -5.94
CA ASN A 813 14.30 -29.67 -6.78
C ASN A 813 13.45 -29.74 -8.07
N PRO A 814 14.03 -29.53 -9.27
CA PRO A 814 13.29 -29.58 -10.53
C PRO A 814 12.59 -30.92 -10.80
N ALA A 815 13.19 -32.04 -10.37
CA ALA A 815 12.60 -33.37 -10.57
C ALA A 815 11.28 -33.56 -9.80
N ASP A 816 11.16 -32.95 -8.62
CA ASP A 816 9.96 -33.03 -7.79
C ASP A 816 8.79 -32.20 -8.36
N LEU A 817 9.07 -31.29 -9.31
CA LEU A 817 8.07 -30.38 -9.89
C LEU A 817 7.34 -30.96 -11.09
N GLU A 818 7.96 -31.89 -11.81
CA GLU A 818 7.47 -32.33 -13.11
C GLU A 818 6.10 -33.02 -13.01
N GLN A 819 5.94 -33.97 -12.08
CA GLN A 819 4.67 -34.66 -11.87
C GLN A 819 3.54 -33.70 -11.41
N PRO A 820 3.72 -32.84 -10.39
CA PRO A 820 2.70 -31.87 -10.02
C PRO A 820 2.33 -30.89 -11.15
N ARG A 821 3.28 -30.44 -11.96
CA ARG A 821 3.02 -29.58 -13.14
C ARG A 821 2.13 -30.28 -14.16
N GLN A 822 2.45 -31.53 -14.50
CA GLN A 822 1.68 -32.32 -15.45
C GLN A 822 0.25 -32.56 -14.95
N GLN A 823 0.09 -32.89 -13.67
CA GLN A 823 -1.22 -33.11 -13.06
C GLN A 823 -2.09 -31.85 -13.06
N LEU A 824 -1.53 -30.69 -12.69
CA LEU A 824 -2.25 -29.41 -12.75
C LEU A 824 -2.59 -28.99 -14.18
N THR A 825 -1.65 -29.17 -15.11
CA THR A 825 -1.86 -28.88 -16.53
C THR A 825 -3.00 -29.73 -17.10
N ALA A 826 -3.00 -31.05 -16.83
CA ALA A 826 -4.07 -31.94 -17.25
C ALA A 826 -5.42 -31.56 -16.63
N PHE A 827 -5.43 -31.19 -15.34
CA PHE A 827 -6.63 -30.72 -14.65
C PHE A 827 -7.21 -29.48 -15.33
N LEU A 828 -6.40 -28.45 -15.56
CA LEU A 828 -6.83 -27.19 -16.19
C LEU A 828 -7.33 -27.40 -17.62
N ARG A 829 -6.60 -28.15 -18.46
CA ARG A 829 -7.03 -28.43 -19.85
C ARG A 829 -8.41 -29.06 -19.90
N ARG A 830 -8.67 -30.04 -19.04
CA ARG A 830 -9.96 -30.74 -18.97
C ARG A 830 -11.10 -29.79 -18.61
N HIS A 831 -10.90 -28.88 -17.66
CA HIS A 831 -11.97 -28.02 -17.16
C HIS A 831 -12.17 -26.76 -18.00
N LEU A 832 -11.10 -26.19 -18.56
CA LEU A 832 -11.20 -25.04 -19.48
C LEU A 832 -11.89 -25.43 -20.78
N ALA A 833 -11.57 -26.60 -21.36
CA ALA A 833 -12.25 -27.10 -22.56
C ALA A 833 -13.74 -27.37 -22.33
N ALA A 834 -14.13 -27.75 -21.11
CA ALA A 834 -15.53 -28.01 -20.75
C ALA A 834 -16.36 -26.73 -20.57
N GLN A 835 -15.73 -25.54 -20.44
CA GLN A 835 -16.42 -24.25 -20.34
C GLN A 835 -16.63 -23.56 -21.69
N THR A 836 -15.93 -23.98 -22.75
CA THR A 836 -16.03 -23.38 -24.10
C THR A 836 -17.23 -23.90 -24.91
N TYR A 837 -18.02 -24.80 -24.34
CA TYR A 837 -19.28 -25.36 -24.87
C TYR A 837 -20.42 -25.04 -23.92
#